data_AF-A0A7L0ZXB6-F1
#
_entry.id   AF-A0A7L0ZXB6-F1
#
_cell.length_a   1.000
_cell.length_b   1.000
_cell.length_c   1.000
_cell.angle_alpha   90.00
_cell.angle_beta   90.00
_cell.angle_gamma   90.00
#
_symmetry.space_group_name_H-M   'P 1'
#
loop_
_entity.id
_entity.type
_entity.pdbx_description
1 polymer ?
#
loop_
_entity_poly.entity_id
_entity_poly.type
_entity_poly.pdbx_seq_one_letter_code
_entity_poly.pdbx_strand_id
1 'polypeptide(L)'
;MPSAINAAVAQQTAAGSIPSPTFSTTTEGAGGGTGGIYSAIISRNQPIISVKEKTYEELHKKCLEKNILYEDPDFPPNESSLFYSQKSPVKFEWKRPHEICENPRFIIGGANRTDICQGELGNCWFLAAIACLTLNKKLLCRVIPHDQSFIQNYAGIFHFQFWRYGAWVDVVIDDCLPTYNNQLVFTKSSQRNEFWSALLEKAYAKLHGSYEALKGGNTTEAMEDFTGGVTEFYEIKDAPKDIYKIMKHAVDRGSLMASSIDDNLGFSYGSAPRSDIGELIARMVKNLENAQMTHSTADYQGMDERPAWTIVPMQYETRMSCGLVKGHAYSVTAVEEVLFKGEKLRLVRLRNPWGQVEWNGPWSDKSEEWNSVNEEEKIRLQHKVVEDGEFWMPFQDFMRHFTKLEICNLTPDTLEVDKFQTWTVSVNEGRWVRGCSAGGCRNYPDTFWTNPQYRLKLLEEDDDPEDEEVICSFLVALMQKNRRKERKLGATLYTIGFAIYEVPAPLMHGTKHHLQKDFFLYNASKARSKTYINMREISERFRLPPSEYVIIPSTYEPHQEGEFILRVFSEKRSLSEEAENMIEAEHPLPIIFVSDRANSNKELRADEDTGKDGEKKQVDEKKVSAAKSKRGNRAYEEQKQFRNIFRQIAGDDMEINAEELRNVLNNVVKKHKDLRSEGFELESCRSMIALMDTDGSGKINFDEFQHLWDKIKSWQKIFKRYDTDHSGTINSYEMRNAVNDAGFRLNNQLYDIITMRYADKNMNIDFDSFICCFVRLDAMFRAFHAFDKDGDGIIKLNVLE
;
A
#
# COMPACT_ATOMS: atom_id res chain seq x y z
N MET A 1 -55.25 -9.20 -12.17
CA MET A 1 -56.19 -8.36 -12.96
C MET A 1 -56.78 -7.31 -12.03
N PRO A 2 -56.91 -6.03 -12.41
CA PRO A 2 -56.34 -5.25 -13.53
C PRO A 2 -55.33 -4.18 -12.97
N SER A 3 -54.60 -3.33 -13.69
CA SER A 3 -54.62 -2.82 -15.07
C SER A 3 -53.23 -2.27 -15.43
N ALA A 4 -52.78 -2.55 -16.64
CA ALA A 4 -51.59 -2.00 -17.28
C ALA A 4 -51.95 -0.74 -18.10
N ILE A 5 -51.05 0.27 -18.16
CA ILE A 5 -50.95 1.22 -19.28
C ILE A 5 -49.46 1.53 -19.56
N ASN A 6 -49.15 1.47 -20.86
CA ASN A 6 -47.89 1.60 -21.59
C ASN A 6 -47.04 2.85 -21.33
N ALA A 7 -45.72 2.70 -21.51
CA ALA A 7 -44.80 3.77 -21.91
C ALA A 7 -44.20 3.43 -23.29
N ALA A 8 -44.26 4.41 -24.20
CA ALA A 8 -43.83 4.29 -25.59
C ALA A 8 -42.38 4.75 -25.80
N VAL A 9 -41.70 3.95 -26.63
CA VAL A 9 -40.52 4.11 -27.50
C VAL A 9 -39.99 5.54 -27.79
N ALA A 10 -38.66 5.72 -27.64
CA ALA A 10 -37.83 6.52 -28.56
C ALA A 10 -36.33 6.10 -28.53
N GLN A 11 -35.95 5.34 -29.57
CA GLN A 11 -34.69 5.35 -30.36
C GLN A 11 -33.30 5.20 -29.69
N GLN A 12 -32.72 4.01 -29.93
CA GLN A 12 -31.28 3.73 -29.93
C GLN A 12 -30.63 4.24 -31.24
N THR A 13 -29.52 4.97 -31.12
CA THR A 13 -28.58 5.23 -32.21
C THR A 13 -27.44 4.22 -32.16
N ALA A 14 -27.21 3.58 -33.31
CA ALA A 14 -26.20 2.57 -33.54
C ALA A 14 -24.79 3.18 -33.67
N ALA A 15 -23.77 2.49 -33.13
CA ALA A 15 -22.37 2.67 -33.50
C ALA A 15 -21.86 1.33 -34.05
N GLY A 16 -21.40 1.38 -35.30
CA GLY A 16 -21.05 0.24 -36.14
C GLY A 16 -19.78 -0.51 -35.73
N SER A 17 -19.79 -1.77 -36.10
CA SER A 17 -18.71 -2.75 -36.05
C SER A 17 -17.66 -2.51 -37.14
N ILE A 18 -16.37 -2.60 -36.77
CA ILE A 18 -15.22 -2.72 -37.69
C ILE A 18 -14.27 -3.80 -37.13
N PRO A 19 -13.62 -4.63 -37.97
CA PRO A 19 -13.21 -6.00 -37.65
C PRO A 19 -11.84 -6.13 -36.97
N SER A 20 -11.71 -7.18 -36.16
CA SER A 20 -10.47 -7.62 -35.53
C SER A 20 -9.43 -8.11 -36.56
N PRO A 21 -8.15 -7.70 -36.48
CA PRO A 21 -7.09 -8.33 -37.24
C PRO A 21 -6.63 -9.61 -36.51
N THR A 22 -6.73 -10.74 -37.21
CA THR A 22 -6.04 -11.99 -36.87
C THR A 22 -4.54 -11.82 -37.04
N PHE A 23 -3.75 -12.03 -35.98
CA PHE A 23 -2.31 -12.24 -36.09
C PHE A 23 -1.90 -13.57 -35.46
N SER A 24 -1.10 -14.29 -36.24
CA SER A 24 -0.59 -15.64 -36.05
C SER A 24 0.42 -15.74 -34.92
N THR A 25 0.32 -16.84 -34.18
CA THR A 25 1.26 -17.32 -33.16
C THR A 25 2.65 -17.57 -33.76
N THR A 26 3.66 -16.82 -33.30
CA THR A 26 5.07 -17.19 -33.45
C THR A 26 5.65 -17.60 -32.11
N THR A 27 6.25 -18.78 -32.11
CA THR A 27 6.97 -19.44 -31.02
C THR A 27 8.29 -18.73 -30.71
N GLU A 28 8.50 -18.34 -29.45
CA GLU A 28 9.82 -18.11 -28.84
C GLU A 28 9.93 -19.11 -27.67
N GLY A 29 10.95 -19.95 -27.52
CA GLY A 29 12.35 -19.79 -27.91
C GLY A 29 13.15 -19.52 -26.64
N ALA A 30 13.52 -20.59 -25.92
CA ALA A 30 14.28 -20.51 -24.67
C ALA A 30 15.65 -19.80 -24.86
N GLY A 31 15.90 -18.74 -24.09
CA GLY A 31 17.18 -18.05 -24.03
C GLY A 31 17.35 -17.37 -22.67
N GLY A 32 18.19 -17.94 -21.81
CA GLY A 32 18.52 -17.39 -20.50
C GLY A 32 19.49 -16.21 -20.61
N GLY A 33 19.23 -15.14 -19.84
CA GLY A 33 20.12 -14.00 -19.70
C GLY A 33 19.61 -12.98 -18.67
N THR A 34 20.26 -12.92 -17.50
CA THR A 34 20.37 -11.78 -16.55
C THR A 34 19.19 -10.80 -16.42
N GLY A 35 17.96 -11.30 -16.25
CA GLY A 35 16.80 -10.50 -15.87
C GLY A 35 16.69 -10.32 -14.36
N GLY A 36 17.67 -9.65 -13.74
CA GLY A 36 17.67 -9.38 -12.30
C GLY A 36 17.51 -7.88 -12.04
N ILE A 37 16.53 -7.50 -11.23
CA ILE A 37 16.27 -6.14 -10.71
C ILE A 37 15.46 -5.22 -11.65
N TYR A 38 15.84 -5.02 -12.91
CA TYR A 38 15.14 -4.03 -13.76
C TYR A 38 13.77 -4.48 -14.29
N SER A 39 13.60 -5.77 -14.63
CA SER A 39 12.31 -6.31 -15.10
C SER A 39 11.24 -6.37 -14.00
N ALA A 40 11.66 -6.50 -12.73
CA ALA A 40 10.76 -6.56 -11.58
C ALA A 40 10.19 -5.18 -11.16
N ILE A 41 10.77 -4.09 -11.68
CA ILE A 41 10.36 -2.71 -11.34
C ILE A 41 9.44 -2.14 -12.42
N ILE A 42 9.70 -2.43 -13.71
CA ILE A 42 8.78 -2.03 -14.79
C ILE A 42 7.43 -2.76 -14.66
N SER A 43 7.41 -3.99 -14.12
CA SER A 43 6.17 -4.72 -13.81
C SER A 43 5.33 -4.11 -12.66
N ARG A 44 5.86 -3.14 -11.91
CA ARG A 44 5.17 -2.51 -10.76
C ARG A 44 4.54 -1.14 -11.08
N ASN A 45 4.80 -0.56 -12.25
CA ASN A 45 4.48 0.85 -12.56
C ASN A 45 3.63 1.07 -13.84
N GLN A 46 2.88 0.07 -14.29
CA GLN A 46 1.69 0.31 -15.11
C GLN A 46 0.46 0.02 -14.24
N PRO A 47 -0.75 0.56 -14.52
CA PRO A 47 -1.94 -0.25 -14.26
C PRO A 47 -1.59 -1.56 -14.94
N ILE A 48 -1.40 -2.63 -14.17
CA ILE A 48 -1.12 -3.95 -14.71
C ILE A 48 -2.00 -4.02 -15.95
N ILE A 49 -1.43 -4.18 -17.16
CA ILE A 49 -2.20 -4.86 -18.19
C ILE A 49 -2.40 -6.20 -17.51
N SER A 50 -3.42 -6.26 -16.67
CA SER A 50 -3.78 -7.44 -15.95
C SER A 50 -4.02 -8.34 -17.12
N VAL A 51 -3.12 -9.30 -17.28
CA VAL A 51 -3.53 -10.58 -17.81
C VAL A 51 -4.78 -10.83 -17.00
N LYS A 52 -5.97 -10.52 -17.56
CA LYS A 52 -7.21 -10.43 -16.80
C LYS A 52 -7.24 -11.72 -16.02
N GLU A 53 -7.03 -11.64 -14.71
CA GLU A 53 -7.04 -12.83 -13.89
C GLU A 53 -8.41 -13.43 -14.14
N LYS A 54 -8.41 -14.68 -14.61
CA LYS A 54 -9.66 -15.31 -15.03
C LYS A 54 -10.54 -15.37 -13.82
N THR A 55 -11.80 -14.95 -13.98
CA THR A 55 -12.72 -14.93 -12.85
C THR A 55 -13.01 -16.35 -12.39
N TYR A 56 -13.50 -16.49 -11.16
CA TYR A 56 -13.98 -17.77 -10.64
C TYR A 56 -14.94 -18.44 -11.63
N GLU A 57 -15.90 -17.70 -12.20
CA GLU A 57 -16.90 -18.26 -13.10
C GLU A 57 -16.28 -18.77 -14.41
N GLU A 58 -15.28 -18.07 -14.95
CA GLU A 58 -14.58 -18.49 -16.17
C GLU A 58 -13.79 -19.79 -15.95
N LEU A 59 -13.07 -19.89 -14.82
CA LEU A 59 -12.31 -21.08 -14.46
C LEU A 59 -13.22 -22.26 -14.12
N HIS A 60 -14.26 -22.02 -13.32
CA HIS A 60 -15.25 -23.01 -12.92
C HIS A 60 -15.97 -23.61 -14.13
N LYS A 61 -16.49 -22.75 -15.02
CA LYS A 61 -17.14 -23.19 -16.26
C LYS A 61 -16.19 -24.02 -17.13
N LYS A 62 -14.95 -23.58 -17.31
CA LYS A 62 -13.95 -24.31 -18.09
C LYS A 62 -13.63 -25.68 -17.50
N CYS A 63 -13.55 -25.80 -16.17
CA CYS A 63 -13.31 -27.07 -15.50
C CYS A 63 -14.50 -28.03 -15.64
N LEU A 64 -15.73 -27.53 -15.51
CA LEU A 64 -16.94 -28.30 -15.76
C LEU A 64 -17.05 -28.79 -17.21
N GLU A 65 -16.82 -27.91 -18.19
CA GLU A 65 -16.87 -28.25 -19.62
C GLU A 65 -15.83 -29.32 -20.00
N LYS A 66 -14.66 -29.28 -19.36
CA LYS A 66 -13.57 -30.24 -19.59
C LYS A 66 -13.67 -31.48 -18.71
N ASN A 67 -14.58 -31.51 -17.74
CA ASN A 67 -14.70 -32.55 -16.72
C ASN A 67 -13.36 -32.83 -16.00
N ILE A 68 -12.66 -31.76 -15.60
CA ILE A 68 -11.41 -31.83 -14.84
C ILE A 68 -11.57 -31.10 -13.51
N LEU A 69 -10.86 -31.57 -12.48
CA LEU A 69 -10.75 -30.83 -11.22
C LEU A 69 -9.73 -29.70 -11.38
N TYR A 70 -10.04 -28.54 -10.81
CA TYR A 70 -9.13 -27.42 -10.79
C TYR A 70 -7.90 -27.74 -9.93
N GLU A 71 -6.73 -27.39 -10.45
CA GLU A 71 -5.47 -27.35 -9.73
C GLU A 71 -4.94 -25.93 -9.84
N ASP A 72 -4.65 -25.33 -8.69
CA ASP A 72 -4.25 -23.94 -8.59
C ASP A 72 -2.78 -23.77 -9.00
N PRO A 73 -2.49 -23.12 -10.15
CA PRO A 73 -1.11 -22.95 -10.61
C PRO A 73 -0.33 -21.96 -9.72
N ASP A 74 -1.03 -21.04 -9.06
CA ASP A 74 -0.40 -19.98 -8.25
C ASP A 74 -0.19 -20.40 -6.79
N PHE A 75 -0.87 -21.46 -6.34
CA PHE A 75 -0.75 -22.01 -5.00
C PHE A 75 -0.77 -23.55 -5.02
N PRO A 76 0.29 -24.17 -5.57
CA PRO A 76 0.28 -25.59 -5.86
C PRO A 76 0.28 -26.44 -4.58
N PRO A 77 -0.29 -27.67 -4.60
CA PRO A 77 -0.37 -28.55 -3.45
C PRO A 77 0.98 -29.22 -3.13
N ASN A 78 1.99 -28.44 -2.78
CA ASN A 78 3.32 -28.91 -2.42
C ASN A 78 3.97 -28.04 -1.31
N GLU A 79 5.21 -28.33 -0.96
CA GLU A 79 5.92 -27.67 0.16
C GLU A 79 6.07 -26.15 -0.01
N SER A 80 6.11 -25.61 -1.23
CA SER A 80 6.27 -24.17 -1.46
C SER A 80 5.09 -23.34 -0.94
N SER A 81 3.90 -23.94 -0.91
CA SER A 81 2.67 -23.35 -0.36
C SER A 81 2.59 -23.45 1.16
N LEU A 82 3.38 -24.35 1.78
CA LEU A 82 3.41 -24.55 3.22
C LEU A 82 4.44 -23.63 3.89
N PHE A 83 5.71 -23.82 3.55
CA PHE A 83 6.84 -23.21 4.27
C PHE A 83 7.87 -22.65 3.29
N TYR A 84 8.36 -21.44 3.56
CA TYR A 84 9.43 -20.79 2.80
C TYR A 84 10.77 -20.77 3.53
N SER A 85 10.78 -20.91 4.86
CA SER A 85 12.01 -20.73 5.66
C SER A 85 12.84 -22.00 5.82
N GLN A 86 12.21 -23.16 6.05
CA GLN A 86 12.89 -24.45 6.14
C GLN A 86 12.05 -25.57 5.54
N LYS A 87 12.73 -26.63 5.10
CA LYS A 87 12.07 -27.86 4.66
C LYS A 87 11.56 -28.63 5.87
N SER A 88 10.32 -29.09 5.76
CA SER A 88 9.71 -29.93 6.78
C SER A 88 10.42 -31.29 6.86
N PRO A 89 10.77 -31.78 8.06
CA PRO A 89 11.24 -33.16 8.24
C PRO A 89 10.16 -34.20 7.93
N VAL A 90 8.90 -33.77 7.81
CA VAL A 90 7.73 -34.63 7.56
C VAL A 90 7.04 -34.25 6.25
N LYS A 91 6.67 -35.29 5.49
CA LYS A 91 5.97 -35.13 4.21
C LYS A 91 4.46 -35.05 4.47
N PHE A 92 3.87 -33.88 4.20
CA PHE A 92 2.42 -33.70 4.23
C PHE A 92 1.78 -34.24 2.95
N GLU A 93 0.60 -34.85 3.08
CA GLU A 93 -0.20 -35.33 1.96
C GLU A 93 -1.30 -34.30 1.66
N TRP A 94 -1.40 -33.83 0.43
CA TRP A 94 -2.47 -32.93 0.02
C TRP A 94 -3.65 -33.76 -0.48
N LYS A 95 -4.82 -33.60 0.15
CA LYS A 95 -6.03 -34.36 -0.15
C LYS A 95 -7.23 -33.45 -0.32
N ARG A 96 -8.12 -33.79 -1.24
CA ARG A 96 -9.43 -33.14 -1.39
C ARG A 96 -10.39 -33.66 -0.33
N PRO A 97 -11.43 -32.90 0.05
CA PRO A 97 -12.43 -33.32 1.06
C PRO A 97 -13.08 -34.69 0.80
N HIS A 98 -13.29 -35.05 -0.46
CA HIS A 98 -13.81 -36.36 -0.87
C HIS A 98 -12.87 -37.54 -0.56
N GLU A 99 -11.57 -37.30 -0.38
CA GLU A 99 -10.59 -38.31 -0.01
C GLU A 99 -10.42 -38.41 1.51
N ILE A 100 -10.94 -37.44 2.27
CA ILE A 100 -10.79 -37.34 3.74
C ILE A 100 -12.01 -37.90 4.47
N CYS A 101 -13.22 -37.67 3.95
CA CYS A 101 -14.46 -38.09 4.58
C CYS A 101 -15.56 -38.40 3.56
N GLU A 102 -16.57 -39.15 4.00
CA GLU A 102 -17.79 -39.37 3.21
C GLU A 102 -18.70 -38.13 3.27
N ASN A 103 -19.28 -37.77 2.12
CA ASN A 103 -20.23 -36.65 1.96
C ASN A 103 -19.71 -35.29 2.47
N PRO A 104 -18.62 -34.76 1.90
CA PRO A 104 -18.12 -33.45 2.27
C PRO A 104 -19.16 -32.36 2.00
N ARG A 105 -19.24 -31.40 2.91
CA ARG A 105 -20.12 -30.23 2.84
C ARG A 105 -19.28 -28.97 2.95
N PHE A 106 -19.71 -27.94 2.23
CA PHE A 106 -19.06 -26.65 2.31
C PHE A 106 -19.39 -26.02 3.66
N ILE A 107 -20.69 -25.83 3.93
CA ILE A 107 -21.24 -25.29 5.16
C ILE A 107 -22.41 -26.18 5.63
N ILE A 108 -22.52 -26.46 6.93
CA ILE A 108 -23.62 -27.24 7.55
C ILE A 108 -24.31 -26.40 8.63
N GLY A 109 -25.59 -26.07 8.44
CA GLY A 109 -26.36 -25.31 9.45
C GLY A 109 -25.99 -23.82 9.52
N GLY A 110 -25.33 -23.30 8.49
CA GLY A 110 -24.78 -21.94 8.43
C GLY A 110 -23.34 -21.90 8.96
N ALA A 111 -22.54 -20.93 8.49
CA ALA A 111 -21.17 -20.78 8.95
C ALA A 111 -21.17 -20.13 10.34
N ASN A 112 -20.86 -20.95 11.36
CA ASN A 112 -20.92 -20.57 12.76
C ASN A 112 -19.50 -20.50 13.35
N ARG A 113 -19.34 -19.68 14.40
CA ARG A 113 -18.06 -19.56 15.12
C ARG A 113 -17.54 -20.91 15.63
N THR A 114 -18.43 -21.83 15.99
CA THR A 114 -18.13 -23.19 16.49
C THR A 114 -17.46 -24.10 15.44
N ASP A 115 -17.46 -23.70 14.17
CA ASP A 115 -16.86 -24.44 13.06
C ASP A 115 -15.38 -24.05 12.85
N ILE A 116 -14.86 -23.23 13.77
CA ILE A 116 -13.51 -22.68 13.77
C ILE A 116 -12.80 -23.21 15.01
N CYS A 117 -11.96 -24.22 14.80
CA CYS A 117 -11.03 -24.75 15.79
C CYS A 117 -9.61 -24.60 15.25
N GLN A 118 -8.74 -23.97 16.06
CA GLN A 118 -7.34 -23.79 15.71
C GLN A 118 -6.64 -25.12 15.50
N GLY A 119 -5.92 -25.24 14.38
CA GLY A 119 -4.93 -26.29 14.17
C GLY A 119 -3.64 -26.01 14.91
N GLU A 120 -2.52 -26.54 14.44
CA GLU A 120 -1.23 -26.33 15.12
C GLU A 120 -0.49 -25.07 14.61
N LEU A 121 -1.06 -24.32 13.65
CA LEU A 121 -0.49 -23.08 13.17
C LEU A 121 -0.75 -21.94 14.17
N GLY A 122 0.26 -21.10 14.41
CA GLY A 122 0.16 -19.93 15.30
C GLY A 122 -0.60 -18.75 14.66
N ASN A 123 -1.82 -18.99 14.20
CA ASN A 123 -2.68 -18.01 13.51
C ASN A 123 -3.99 -17.71 14.27
N CYS A 124 -4.00 -17.87 15.59
CA CYS A 124 -5.14 -17.54 16.46
C CYS A 124 -5.77 -16.17 16.17
N TRP A 125 -4.95 -15.17 15.83
CA TRP A 125 -5.37 -13.84 15.39
C TRP A 125 -6.33 -13.85 14.20
N PHE A 126 -6.09 -14.72 13.21
CA PHE A 126 -6.94 -14.85 12.04
C PHE A 126 -8.25 -15.56 12.39
N LEU A 127 -8.17 -16.61 13.20
CA LEU A 127 -9.36 -17.39 13.62
C LEU A 127 -10.29 -16.61 14.53
N ALA A 128 -9.73 -15.78 15.43
CA ALA A 128 -10.51 -14.84 16.24
C ALA A 128 -11.28 -13.86 15.35
N ALA A 129 -10.66 -13.35 14.29
CA ALA A 129 -11.34 -12.47 13.34
C ALA A 129 -12.45 -13.20 12.57
N ILE A 130 -12.24 -14.45 12.14
CA ILE A 130 -13.29 -15.24 11.46
C ILE A 130 -14.46 -15.50 12.42
N ALA A 131 -14.18 -15.82 13.69
CA ALA A 131 -15.23 -16.01 14.68
C ALA A 131 -16.08 -14.73 14.86
N CYS A 132 -15.46 -13.54 14.84
CA CYS A 132 -16.19 -12.28 14.82
C CYS A 132 -16.99 -12.09 13.52
N LEU A 133 -16.44 -12.45 12.36
CA LEU A 133 -17.11 -12.36 11.07
C LEU A 133 -18.44 -13.14 11.04
N THR A 134 -18.50 -14.30 11.69
CA THR A 134 -19.74 -15.11 11.78
C THR A 134 -20.89 -14.40 12.50
N LEU A 135 -20.61 -13.37 13.31
CA LEU A 135 -21.63 -12.56 13.98
C LEU A 135 -22.39 -11.65 13.00
N ASN A 136 -21.75 -11.27 11.89
CA ASN A 136 -22.32 -10.39 10.89
C ASN A 136 -22.56 -11.17 9.59
N LYS A 137 -23.80 -11.67 9.43
CA LYS A 137 -24.17 -12.48 8.26
C LYS A 137 -23.91 -11.78 6.93
N LYS A 138 -24.14 -10.47 6.81
CA LYS A 138 -23.94 -9.74 5.54
C LYS A 138 -22.47 -9.71 5.13
N LEU A 139 -21.60 -9.40 6.09
CA LEU A 139 -20.15 -9.44 5.89
C LEU A 139 -19.66 -10.85 5.60
N LEU A 140 -20.21 -11.84 6.31
CA LEU A 140 -19.89 -13.25 6.07
C LEU A 140 -20.24 -13.67 4.64
N CYS A 141 -21.41 -13.29 4.11
CA CYS A 141 -21.80 -13.54 2.72
C CYS A 141 -20.88 -12.84 1.71
N ARG A 142 -20.31 -11.70 2.10
CA ARG A 142 -19.37 -10.94 1.25
C ARG A 142 -18.04 -11.68 1.14
N VAL A 143 -17.47 -12.13 2.26
CA VAL A 143 -16.19 -12.85 2.30
C VAL A 143 -16.33 -14.28 1.78
N ILE A 144 -17.46 -14.94 2.06
CA ILE A 144 -17.77 -16.33 1.72
C ILE A 144 -19.03 -16.37 0.85
N PRO A 145 -18.86 -16.33 -0.49
CA PRO A 145 -19.96 -16.46 -1.44
C PRO A 145 -20.74 -17.79 -1.27
N HIS A 146 -22.07 -17.72 -1.40
CA HIS A 146 -22.98 -18.85 -1.16
C HIS A 146 -23.20 -19.78 -2.36
N ASP A 147 -22.64 -19.46 -3.51
CA ASP A 147 -22.74 -20.19 -4.77
C ASP A 147 -21.81 -21.41 -4.86
N GLN A 148 -21.22 -21.80 -3.73
CA GLN A 148 -20.19 -22.85 -3.65
C GLN A 148 -20.74 -24.14 -3.02
N SER A 149 -20.39 -25.30 -3.61
CA SER A 149 -20.86 -26.60 -3.12
C SER A 149 -19.92 -27.73 -3.52
N PHE A 150 -19.83 -28.77 -2.68
CA PHE A 150 -19.22 -30.05 -3.05
C PHE A 150 -20.18 -30.97 -3.82
N ILE A 151 -21.47 -30.66 -3.86
CA ILE A 151 -22.50 -31.55 -4.40
C ILE A 151 -22.97 -31.08 -5.76
N GLN A 152 -23.28 -29.79 -5.87
CA GLN A 152 -23.78 -29.20 -7.11
C GLN A 152 -22.65 -28.52 -7.86
N ASN A 153 -22.53 -28.80 -9.16
CA ASN A 153 -21.54 -28.18 -10.05
C ASN A 153 -20.10 -28.23 -9.50
N TYR A 154 -19.73 -29.33 -8.86
CA TYR A 154 -18.41 -29.48 -8.26
C TYR A 154 -17.32 -29.62 -9.33
N ALA A 155 -16.27 -28.81 -9.23
CA ALA A 155 -15.09 -28.85 -10.09
C ALA A 155 -13.77 -28.69 -9.29
N GLY A 156 -13.79 -28.94 -7.97
CA GLY A 156 -12.62 -28.80 -7.10
C GLY A 156 -12.07 -27.39 -6.99
N ILE A 157 -12.92 -26.37 -7.16
CA ILE A 157 -12.59 -24.93 -7.19
C ILE A 157 -13.54 -24.15 -6.29
N PHE A 158 -12.96 -23.23 -5.51
CA PHE A 158 -13.66 -22.37 -4.53
C PHE A 158 -13.08 -20.96 -4.60
N HIS A 159 -13.80 -19.97 -4.08
CA HIS A 159 -13.35 -18.58 -4.04
C HIS A 159 -13.83 -17.84 -2.80
N PHE A 160 -13.06 -16.82 -2.41
CA PHE A 160 -13.29 -16.00 -1.23
C PHE A 160 -12.89 -14.56 -1.52
N GLN A 161 -13.62 -13.60 -0.95
CA GLN A 161 -13.36 -12.18 -1.18
C GLN A 161 -12.67 -11.56 0.03
N PHE A 162 -11.54 -10.91 -0.19
CA PHE A 162 -10.84 -10.15 0.84
C PHE A 162 -10.69 -8.70 0.41
N TRP A 163 -10.88 -7.78 1.35
CA TRP A 163 -10.53 -6.39 1.13
C TRP A 163 -9.03 -6.22 1.17
N ARG A 164 -8.46 -5.60 0.13
CA ARG A 164 -7.04 -5.30 -0.01
C ARG A 164 -6.88 -3.88 -0.49
N TYR A 165 -6.37 -3.03 0.39
CA TYR A 165 -5.85 -1.70 0.04
C TYR A 165 -6.86 -0.86 -0.76
N GLY A 166 -8.12 -0.84 -0.33
CA GLY A 166 -9.19 -0.05 -0.97
C GLY A 166 -10.06 -0.82 -1.96
N ALA A 167 -9.70 -2.05 -2.33
CA ALA A 167 -10.47 -2.85 -3.28
C ALA A 167 -10.81 -4.25 -2.74
N TRP A 168 -11.96 -4.79 -3.12
CA TRP A 168 -12.28 -6.20 -2.88
C TRP A 168 -11.61 -7.07 -3.95
N VAL A 169 -10.85 -8.06 -3.50
CA VAL A 169 -10.11 -9.01 -4.34
C VAL A 169 -10.72 -10.39 -4.18
N ASP A 170 -11.05 -11.03 -5.29
CA ASP A 170 -11.57 -12.39 -5.33
C ASP A 170 -10.41 -13.39 -5.44
N VAL A 171 -10.26 -14.25 -4.44
CA VAL A 171 -9.17 -15.22 -4.34
C VAL A 171 -9.71 -16.62 -4.62
N VAL A 172 -9.36 -17.13 -5.80
CA VAL A 172 -9.73 -18.47 -6.27
C VAL A 172 -8.69 -19.50 -5.80
N ILE A 173 -9.14 -20.64 -5.29
CA ILE A 173 -8.31 -21.76 -4.85
C ILE A 173 -8.87 -23.11 -5.33
N ASP A 174 -8.02 -24.13 -5.40
CA ASP A 174 -8.48 -25.52 -5.40
C ASP A 174 -8.79 -26.01 -3.97
N ASP A 175 -9.44 -27.17 -3.85
CA ASP A 175 -9.80 -27.78 -2.55
C ASP A 175 -8.79 -28.81 -2.00
N CYS A 176 -7.58 -28.90 -2.54
CA CYS A 176 -6.53 -29.74 -1.95
C CYS A 176 -6.10 -29.15 -0.60
N LEU A 177 -6.25 -29.89 0.49
CA LEU A 177 -5.89 -29.45 1.85
C LEU A 177 -4.71 -30.25 2.41
N PRO A 178 -3.79 -29.62 3.17
CA PRO A 178 -2.69 -30.32 3.83
C PRO A 178 -3.18 -31.27 4.92
N THR A 179 -2.81 -32.54 4.80
CA THR A 179 -3.15 -33.60 5.75
C THR A 179 -1.92 -34.35 6.23
N TYR A 180 -2.06 -34.94 7.42
CA TYR A 180 -1.14 -35.92 7.97
C TYR A 180 -1.99 -37.03 8.58
N ASN A 181 -1.74 -38.29 8.20
CA ASN A 181 -2.53 -39.45 8.62
C ASN A 181 -4.05 -39.27 8.42
N ASN A 182 -4.48 -38.77 7.25
CA ASN A 182 -5.88 -38.47 6.91
C ASN A 182 -6.59 -37.44 7.83
N GLN A 183 -5.84 -36.64 8.58
CA GLN A 183 -6.37 -35.54 9.37
C GLN A 183 -5.85 -34.19 8.86
N LEU A 184 -6.71 -33.18 8.88
CA LEU A 184 -6.32 -31.80 8.59
C LEU A 184 -5.30 -31.32 9.62
N VAL A 185 -4.21 -30.72 9.14
CA VAL A 185 -3.10 -30.23 9.97
C VAL A 185 -3.39 -28.82 10.52
N PHE A 186 -4.08 -28.01 9.72
CA PHE A 186 -4.42 -26.62 10.03
C PHE A 186 -5.86 -26.50 10.53
N THR A 187 -6.56 -25.41 10.20
CA THR A 187 -7.91 -25.14 10.69
C THR A 187 -8.88 -26.26 10.31
N LYS A 188 -9.77 -26.61 11.24
CA LYS A 188 -10.81 -27.63 11.05
C LYS A 188 -12.09 -27.24 11.77
N SER A 189 -13.22 -27.76 11.30
CA SER A 189 -14.50 -27.69 12.00
C SER A 189 -14.59 -28.78 13.08
N SER A 190 -15.43 -28.53 14.07
CA SER A 190 -15.87 -29.56 15.01
C SER A 190 -16.68 -30.66 14.31
N GLN A 191 -17.30 -30.34 13.16
CA GLN A 191 -17.94 -31.30 12.26
C GLN A 191 -16.93 -31.81 11.23
N ARG A 192 -16.67 -33.13 11.23
CA ARG A 192 -15.62 -33.75 10.39
C ARG A 192 -15.83 -33.58 8.88
N ASN A 193 -17.07 -33.38 8.44
CA ASN A 193 -17.42 -33.25 7.02
C ASN A 193 -17.71 -31.81 6.57
N GLU A 194 -17.32 -30.79 7.35
CA GLU A 194 -17.47 -29.37 7.00
C GLU A 194 -16.11 -28.70 6.74
N PHE A 195 -15.97 -27.97 5.62
CA PHE A 195 -14.65 -27.54 5.11
C PHE A 195 -14.50 -26.05 4.79
N TRP A 196 -15.53 -25.20 4.93
CA TRP A 196 -15.42 -23.78 4.57
C TRP A 196 -14.30 -23.05 5.32
N SER A 197 -14.10 -23.34 6.62
CA SER A 197 -13.10 -22.66 7.45
C SER A 197 -11.67 -23.02 7.05
N ALA A 198 -11.43 -24.30 6.71
CA ALA A 198 -10.15 -24.77 6.18
C ALA A 198 -9.81 -24.17 4.81
N LEU A 199 -10.82 -24.06 3.92
CA LEU A 199 -10.67 -23.45 2.60
C LEU A 199 -10.46 -21.93 2.68
N LEU A 200 -11.15 -21.25 3.59
CA LEU A 200 -10.96 -19.82 3.84
C LEU A 200 -9.53 -19.52 4.33
N GLU A 201 -9.00 -20.33 5.26
CA GLU A 201 -7.61 -20.24 5.69
C GLU A 201 -6.64 -20.45 4.52
N LYS A 202 -6.90 -21.44 3.65
CA LYS A 202 -6.09 -21.68 2.46
C LYS A 202 -6.07 -20.48 1.51
N ALA A 203 -7.24 -19.88 1.24
CA ALA A 203 -7.33 -18.70 0.38
C ALA A 203 -6.55 -17.52 0.97
N TYR A 204 -6.62 -17.34 2.29
CA TYR A 204 -5.85 -16.32 2.99
C TYR A 204 -4.34 -16.62 2.99
N ALA A 205 -3.93 -17.89 3.11
CA ALA A 205 -2.55 -18.33 2.95
C ALA A 205 -2.03 -18.04 1.53
N LYS A 206 -2.83 -18.32 0.50
CA LYS A 206 -2.51 -17.97 -0.91
C LYS A 206 -2.30 -16.47 -1.07
N LEU A 207 -3.22 -15.66 -0.55
CA LEU A 207 -3.15 -14.20 -0.60
C LEU A 207 -1.82 -13.66 -0.02
N HIS A 208 -1.33 -14.27 1.06
CA HIS A 208 -0.07 -13.91 1.71
C HIS A 208 1.15 -14.72 1.26
N GLY A 209 0.96 -15.70 0.37
CA GLY A 209 2.01 -16.46 -0.31
C GLY A 209 2.34 -17.84 0.25
N SER A 210 2.03 -18.14 1.53
CA SER A 210 2.17 -19.48 2.13
C SER A 210 1.41 -19.59 3.45
N TYR A 211 1.20 -20.82 3.96
CA TYR A 211 0.67 -21.03 5.31
C TYR A 211 1.60 -20.45 6.38
N GLU A 212 2.92 -20.59 6.23
CA GLU A 212 3.90 -20.01 7.16
C GLU A 212 3.75 -18.48 7.30
N ALA A 213 3.35 -17.78 6.24
CA ALA A 213 3.15 -16.32 6.28
C ALA A 213 2.03 -15.90 7.26
N LEU A 214 1.13 -16.82 7.63
CA LEU A 214 0.04 -16.57 8.59
C LEU A 214 0.50 -16.69 10.06
N LYS A 215 1.70 -17.20 10.32
CA LYS A 215 2.27 -17.33 11.67
C LYS A 215 2.49 -15.95 12.30
N GLY A 216 1.82 -15.65 13.41
CA GLY A 216 1.94 -14.39 14.14
C GLY A 216 1.36 -13.18 13.40
N GLY A 217 0.40 -12.52 14.04
CA GLY A 217 -0.31 -11.34 13.51
C GLY A 217 -1.24 -10.75 14.55
N ASN A 218 -1.84 -9.61 14.22
CA ASN A 218 -2.88 -8.98 15.03
C ASN A 218 -4.27 -9.26 14.45
N THR A 219 -5.28 -9.40 15.30
CA THR A 219 -6.65 -9.70 14.86
C THR A 219 -7.19 -8.60 13.95
N THR A 220 -6.83 -7.35 14.21
CA THR A 220 -7.14 -6.18 13.37
C THR A 220 -6.78 -6.36 11.90
N GLU A 221 -5.66 -7.03 11.59
CA GLU A 221 -5.24 -7.26 10.20
C GLU A 221 -6.26 -8.10 9.44
N ALA A 222 -6.78 -9.15 10.07
CA ALA A 222 -7.78 -10.01 9.44
C ALA A 222 -9.16 -9.34 9.42
N MET A 223 -9.52 -8.61 10.47
CA MET A 223 -10.78 -7.87 10.53
C MET A 223 -10.88 -6.82 9.40
N GLU A 224 -9.80 -6.07 9.15
CA GLU A 224 -9.73 -5.15 8.02
C GLU A 224 -9.88 -5.87 6.68
N ASP A 225 -9.18 -7.00 6.50
CA ASP A 225 -9.24 -7.79 5.27
C ASP A 225 -10.62 -8.44 5.06
N PHE A 226 -11.43 -8.61 6.12
CA PHE A 226 -12.80 -9.12 6.03
C PHE A 226 -13.87 -8.03 5.87
N THR A 227 -13.54 -6.76 6.10
CA THR A 227 -14.56 -5.71 6.23
C THR A 227 -14.30 -4.46 5.39
N GLY A 228 -13.05 -4.19 5.03
CA GLY A 228 -12.62 -2.87 4.56
C GLY A 228 -12.70 -1.78 5.63
N GLY A 229 -12.97 -2.18 6.87
CA GLY A 229 -13.16 -1.33 8.04
C GLY A 229 -11.91 -0.57 8.46
N VAL A 230 -12.09 0.23 9.51
CA VAL A 230 -11.02 0.98 10.17
C VAL A 230 -10.85 0.50 11.60
N THR A 231 -9.60 0.28 12.02
CA THR A 231 -9.32 -0.33 13.31
C THR A 231 -8.90 0.68 14.36
N GLU A 232 -9.52 0.60 15.53
CA GLU A 232 -9.13 1.34 16.73
C GLU A 232 -8.52 0.39 17.76
N PHE A 233 -7.49 0.87 18.43
CA PHE A 233 -6.72 0.11 19.41
C PHE A 233 -6.75 0.81 20.77
N TYR A 234 -7.06 0.05 21.83
CA TYR A 234 -7.07 0.54 23.20
C TYR A 234 -6.20 -0.36 24.09
N GLU A 235 -5.22 0.24 24.77
CA GLU A 235 -4.59 -0.40 25.92
C GLU A 235 -5.57 -0.31 27.11
N ILE A 236 -5.97 -1.45 27.67
CA ILE A 236 -7.01 -1.51 28.71
C ILE A 236 -6.66 -0.66 29.93
N LYS A 237 -5.37 -0.58 30.28
CA LYS A 237 -4.86 0.24 31.40
C LYS A 237 -5.10 1.74 31.20
N ASP A 238 -5.12 2.20 29.95
CA ASP A 238 -5.26 3.60 29.55
C ASP A 238 -6.61 3.86 28.86
N ALA A 239 -7.53 2.88 28.93
CA ALA A 239 -8.83 2.96 28.29
C ALA A 239 -9.69 4.07 28.90
N PRO A 240 -10.50 4.76 28.08
CA PRO A 240 -11.37 5.82 28.57
C PRO A 240 -12.44 5.26 29.53
N LYS A 241 -12.92 6.10 30.46
CA LYS A 241 -13.85 5.67 31.53
C LYS A 241 -15.17 5.09 31.00
N ASP A 242 -15.54 5.46 29.78
CA ASP A 242 -16.74 5.05 29.08
C ASP A 242 -16.52 3.91 28.07
N ILE A 243 -15.36 3.21 28.12
CA ILE A 243 -15.03 2.13 27.18
C ILE A 243 -16.11 1.04 27.08
N TYR A 244 -16.85 0.76 28.16
CA TYR A 244 -17.99 -0.16 28.11
C TYR A 244 -19.09 0.30 27.14
N LYS A 245 -19.40 1.60 27.13
CA LYS A 245 -20.36 2.18 26.18
C LYS A 245 -19.82 2.12 24.76
N ILE A 246 -18.54 2.42 24.57
CA ILE A 246 -17.88 2.32 23.26
C ILE A 246 -17.99 0.90 22.72
N MET A 247 -17.67 -0.11 23.53
CA MET A 247 -17.80 -1.53 23.16
C MET A 247 -19.25 -1.90 22.82
N LYS A 248 -20.21 -1.46 23.65
CA LYS A 248 -21.64 -1.71 23.38
C LYS A 248 -22.09 -1.13 22.04
N HIS A 249 -21.78 0.15 21.80
CA HIS A 249 -22.08 0.80 20.51
C HIS A 249 -21.34 0.18 19.33
N ALA A 250 -20.15 -0.40 19.54
CA ALA A 250 -19.45 -1.15 18.51
C ALA A 250 -20.21 -2.44 18.15
N VAL A 251 -20.67 -3.23 19.13
CA VAL A 251 -21.53 -4.41 18.88
C VAL A 251 -22.81 -4.01 18.14
N ASP A 252 -23.49 -2.97 18.62
CA ASP A 252 -24.78 -2.51 18.04
C ASP A 252 -24.64 -2.08 16.58
N ARG A 253 -23.46 -1.56 16.19
CA ARG A 253 -23.12 -1.17 14.80
C ARG A 253 -22.57 -2.32 13.96
N GLY A 254 -22.45 -3.51 14.53
CA GLY A 254 -21.89 -4.68 13.85
C GLY A 254 -20.37 -4.62 13.65
N SER A 255 -19.67 -3.76 14.39
CA SER A 255 -18.20 -3.73 14.42
C SER A 255 -17.66 -5.06 14.92
N LEU A 256 -16.50 -5.48 14.40
CA LEU A 256 -15.81 -6.67 14.88
C LEU A 256 -14.91 -6.28 16.05
N MET A 257 -14.90 -7.07 17.13
CA MET A 257 -14.09 -6.78 18.30
C MET A 257 -13.31 -7.99 18.78
N ALA A 258 -12.08 -7.76 19.22
CA ALA A 258 -11.22 -8.77 19.80
C ALA A 258 -10.43 -8.19 20.96
N SER A 259 -9.92 -9.08 21.80
CA SER A 259 -9.12 -8.71 22.96
C SER A 259 -8.02 -9.75 23.17
N SER A 260 -6.92 -9.33 23.77
CA SER A 260 -5.80 -10.23 24.05
C SER A 260 -5.15 -9.89 25.39
N ILE A 261 -4.37 -10.86 25.89
CA ILE A 261 -3.64 -10.78 27.15
C ILE A 261 -2.16 -10.92 26.83
N ASP A 262 -1.39 -9.86 27.04
CA ASP A 262 0.08 -9.91 26.87
C ASP A 262 0.73 -10.70 28.02
N ASP A 263 1.88 -11.31 27.74
CA ASP A 263 2.71 -11.93 28.77
C ASP A 263 3.77 -10.93 29.28
N ASN A 264 3.99 -10.89 30.60
CA ASN A 264 4.93 -9.96 31.25
C ASN A 264 6.42 -10.28 30.92
N LEU A 265 6.68 -11.29 30.07
CA LEU A 265 8.00 -11.74 29.62
C LEU A 265 8.56 -10.94 28.44
N GLY A 266 7.94 -9.81 28.07
CA GLY A 266 8.41 -8.93 26.99
C GLY A 266 8.02 -9.37 25.58
N PHE A 267 7.17 -10.41 25.45
CA PHE A 267 6.59 -10.82 24.17
C PHE A 267 5.22 -10.15 24.00
N SER A 268 5.12 -9.20 23.07
CA SER A 268 3.85 -8.52 22.78
C SER A 268 3.06 -9.30 21.72
N TYR A 269 1.79 -9.60 22.01
CA TYR A 269 0.86 -10.16 21.03
C TYR A 269 0.89 -9.30 19.75
N GLY A 270 0.98 -9.96 18.58
CA GLY A 270 1.15 -9.31 17.27
C GLY A 270 2.55 -9.37 16.66
N SER A 271 3.58 -9.60 17.47
CA SER A 271 4.97 -9.73 16.99
C SER A 271 5.21 -11.11 16.36
N ALA A 272 5.80 -11.17 15.17
CA ALA A 272 6.17 -12.45 14.56
C ALA A 272 7.26 -13.13 15.42
N PRO A 273 6.99 -14.29 16.05
CA PRO A 273 7.99 -14.94 16.88
C PRO A 273 9.17 -15.41 16.03
N ARG A 274 10.39 -15.24 16.54
CA ARG A 274 11.61 -15.90 16.02
C ARG A 274 11.63 -17.41 16.35
N SER A 275 10.49 -18.09 16.38
CA SER A 275 10.49 -19.53 16.64
C SER A 275 10.95 -20.30 15.41
N ASP A 276 11.81 -21.29 15.66
CA ASP A 276 12.28 -22.23 14.66
C ASP A 276 11.09 -23.01 14.08
N ILE A 277 10.90 -22.93 12.76
CA ILE A 277 9.82 -23.66 12.10
C ILE A 277 10.03 -25.18 12.22
N GLY A 278 11.28 -25.65 12.32
CA GLY A 278 11.61 -27.05 12.54
C GLY A 278 11.07 -27.57 13.88
N GLU A 279 11.15 -26.76 14.95
CA GLU A 279 10.59 -27.10 16.27
C GLU A 279 9.06 -27.14 16.24
N LEU A 280 8.43 -26.19 15.54
CA LEU A 280 6.98 -26.18 15.34
C LEU A 280 6.53 -27.46 14.63
N ILE A 281 7.20 -27.83 13.54
CA ILE A 281 6.85 -29.01 12.75
C ILE A 281 7.08 -30.30 13.56
N ALA A 282 8.21 -30.42 14.27
CA ALA A 282 8.48 -31.58 15.11
C ALA A 282 7.39 -31.76 16.20
N ARG A 283 6.90 -30.65 16.76
CA ARG A 283 5.83 -30.67 17.74
C ARG A 283 4.47 -31.00 17.12
N MET A 284 4.14 -30.43 15.96
CA MET A 284 2.94 -30.78 15.18
C MET A 284 2.84 -32.29 14.99
N VAL A 285 3.93 -32.89 14.54
CA VAL A 285 4.04 -34.33 14.26
C VAL A 285 3.85 -35.13 15.55
N LYS A 286 4.54 -34.77 16.62
CA LYS A 286 4.40 -35.44 17.92
C LYS A 286 2.96 -35.38 18.46
N ASN A 287 2.28 -34.24 18.33
CA ASN A 287 0.89 -34.10 18.75
C ASN A 287 -0.04 -34.99 17.92
N LEU A 288 0.15 -35.02 16.60
CA LEU A 288 -0.62 -35.85 15.66
C LEU A 288 -0.36 -37.36 15.85
N GLU A 289 0.85 -37.77 16.24
CA GLU A 289 1.17 -39.16 16.61
C GLU A 289 0.52 -39.55 17.95
N ASN A 290 0.57 -38.68 18.96
CA ASN A 290 -0.08 -38.94 20.25
C ASN A 290 -1.61 -39.06 20.13
N ALA A 291 -2.21 -38.28 19.23
CA ALA A 291 -3.61 -38.33 18.85
C ALA A 291 -4.09 -39.71 18.34
N GLN A 292 -3.19 -40.53 17.77
CA GLN A 292 -3.53 -41.90 17.34
C GLN A 292 -3.54 -42.91 18.49
N MET A 293 -2.70 -42.73 19.51
CA MET A 293 -2.58 -43.66 20.63
C MET A 293 -3.86 -43.71 21.48
N THR A 294 -4.62 -42.61 21.53
CA THR A 294 -5.92 -42.54 22.21
C THR A 294 -7.06 -43.19 21.44
N HIS A 295 -6.95 -43.30 20.11
CA HIS A 295 -7.97 -43.95 19.27
C HIS A 295 -7.78 -45.46 19.11
N SER A 296 -6.58 -45.99 19.40
CA SER A 296 -6.25 -47.40 19.17
C SER A 296 -6.67 -48.34 20.31
N THR A 297 -7.20 -47.82 21.43
CA THR A 297 -7.53 -48.59 22.63
C THR A 297 -9.01 -48.55 23.04
N ALA A 298 -9.91 -48.02 22.21
CA ALA A 298 -11.29 -47.83 22.60
C ALA A 298 -12.30 -48.50 21.66
N ASP A 299 -12.63 -49.76 21.97
CA ASP A 299 -13.91 -50.37 21.59
C ASP A 299 -15.04 -49.62 22.31
N TYR A 300 -15.69 -48.67 21.65
CA TYR A 300 -16.86 -47.97 22.21
C TYR A 300 -18.16 -48.58 21.71
N GLN A 301 -18.76 -49.43 22.54
CA GLN A 301 -20.21 -49.54 22.64
C GLN A 301 -20.74 -48.31 23.41
N GLY A 302 -21.55 -47.51 22.72
CA GLY A 302 -22.50 -46.52 23.24
C GLY A 302 -22.24 -45.88 24.61
N MET A 303 -21.52 -44.76 24.63
CA MET A 303 -21.71 -43.68 25.60
C MET A 303 -21.15 -42.38 25.00
N ASP A 304 -21.98 -41.34 25.02
CA ASP A 304 -21.85 -40.07 24.28
C ASP A 304 -20.95 -39.06 25.02
N GLU A 305 -19.77 -39.50 25.48
CA GLU A 305 -18.76 -38.61 26.05
C GLU A 305 -17.57 -38.46 25.09
N ARG A 306 -17.47 -37.27 24.48
CA ARG A 306 -16.39 -36.91 23.56
C ARG A 306 -15.04 -36.94 24.31
N PRO A 307 -14.01 -37.65 23.81
CA PRO A 307 -12.66 -37.48 24.35
C PRO A 307 -12.16 -36.07 24.01
N ALA A 308 -11.95 -35.25 25.03
CA ALA A 308 -11.33 -33.93 24.90
C ALA A 308 -9.91 -34.10 24.34
N TRP A 309 -9.64 -33.53 23.17
CA TRP A 309 -8.30 -33.51 22.60
C TRP A 309 -7.40 -32.63 23.47
N THR A 310 -6.29 -33.17 23.95
CA THR A 310 -5.27 -32.40 24.68
C THR A 310 -4.57 -31.44 23.70
N ILE A 311 -5.12 -30.24 23.53
CA ILE A 311 -4.44 -29.16 22.82
C ILE A 311 -3.27 -28.72 23.69
N VAL A 312 -2.06 -28.85 23.17
CA VAL A 312 -0.86 -28.29 23.79
C VAL A 312 -0.81 -26.81 23.36
N PRO A 313 -0.82 -25.83 24.29
CA PRO A 313 -0.67 -24.40 23.95
C PRO A 313 0.64 -24.14 23.22
N MET A 314 0.70 -23.21 22.25
CA MET A 314 1.97 -22.83 21.60
C MET A 314 3.00 -22.36 22.65
N GLN A 315 4.30 -22.36 22.31
CA GLN A 315 5.39 -22.02 23.26
C GLN A 315 5.22 -20.63 23.93
N TYR A 316 4.41 -19.75 23.35
CA TYR A 316 4.11 -18.40 23.85
C TYR A 316 2.70 -18.25 24.42
N GLU A 317 1.89 -19.31 24.39
CA GLU A 317 0.54 -19.32 24.94
C GLU A 317 0.55 -19.92 26.34
N THR A 318 0.22 -19.13 27.35
CA THR A 318 0.29 -19.56 28.75
C THR A 318 -1.09 -19.66 29.35
N ARG A 319 -1.53 -20.88 29.66
CA ARG A 319 -2.79 -21.11 30.37
C ARG A 319 -2.68 -20.63 31.81
N MET A 320 -3.64 -19.80 32.22
CA MET A 320 -3.79 -19.28 33.58
C MET A 320 -4.65 -20.22 34.43
N SER A 321 -4.51 -20.13 35.75
CA SER A 321 -5.34 -20.89 36.70
C SER A 321 -6.84 -20.56 36.60
N CYS A 322 -7.17 -19.36 36.15
CA CYS A 322 -8.55 -18.91 35.91
C CYS A 322 -9.14 -19.36 34.57
N GLY A 323 -8.43 -20.21 33.81
CA GLY A 323 -8.89 -20.74 32.52
C GLY A 323 -8.54 -19.88 31.30
N LEU A 324 -8.17 -18.61 31.48
CA LEU A 324 -7.71 -17.73 30.39
C LEU A 324 -6.33 -18.14 29.84
N VAL A 325 -6.01 -17.69 28.63
CA VAL A 325 -4.77 -17.99 27.91
C VAL A 325 -4.08 -16.67 27.54
N LYS A 326 -2.82 -16.51 27.96
CA LYS A 326 -1.97 -15.37 27.56
C LYS A 326 -1.34 -15.59 26.19
N GLY A 327 -0.95 -14.52 25.51
CA GLY A 327 -0.33 -14.58 24.18
C GLY A 327 -1.31 -14.98 23.07
N HIS A 328 -2.61 -14.91 23.34
CA HIS A 328 -3.69 -15.40 22.49
C HIS A 328 -4.78 -14.34 22.28
N ALA A 329 -5.50 -14.43 21.15
CA ALA A 329 -6.61 -13.54 20.84
C ALA A 329 -7.97 -14.18 21.14
N TYR A 330 -8.83 -13.40 21.78
CA TYR A 330 -10.22 -13.73 22.04
C TYR A 330 -11.13 -12.85 21.19
N SER A 331 -12.18 -13.43 20.64
CA SER A 331 -13.26 -12.66 20.02
C SER A 331 -14.18 -12.10 21.10
N VAL A 332 -14.54 -10.81 21.02
CA VAL A 332 -15.61 -10.25 21.87
C VAL A 332 -16.92 -10.40 21.10
N THR A 333 -17.82 -11.25 21.59
CA THR A 333 -19.02 -11.67 20.84
C THR A 333 -20.33 -11.07 21.34
N ALA A 334 -20.33 -10.45 22.53
CA ALA A 334 -21.45 -9.65 23.04
C ALA A 334 -21.03 -8.78 24.23
N VAL A 335 -21.76 -7.68 24.46
CA VAL A 335 -21.59 -6.78 25.61
C VAL A 335 -22.98 -6.41 26.12
N GLU A 336 -23.34 -6.92 27.30
CA GLU A 336 -24.72 -6.92 27.78
C GLU A 336 -24.82 -6.52 29.25
N GLU A 337 -25.96 -5.91 29.61
CA GLU A 337 -26.31 -5.67 31.01
C GLU A 337 -27.36 -6.68 31.45
N VAL A 338 -27.20 -7.22 32.67
CA VAL A 338 -28.16 -8.12 33.30
C VAL A 338 -28.54 -7.58 34.68
N LEU A 339 -29.81 -7.73 35.07
CA LEU A 339 -30.25 -7.41 36.42
C LEU A 339 -29.92 -8.60 37.34
N PHE A 340 -28.95 -8.43 38.23
CA PHE A 340 -28.54 -9.44 39.19
C PHE A 340 -28.71 -8.91 40.60
N LYS A 341 -29.55 -9.58 41.41
CA LYS A 341 -29.85 -9.19 42.80
C LYS A 341 -30.32 -7.72 42.97
N GLY A 342 -31.03 -7.19 41.97
CA GLY A 342 -31.56 -5.82 41.99
C GLY A 342 -30.59 -4.75 41.48
N GLU A 343 -29.36 -5.11 41.12
CA GLU A 343 -28.36 -4.21 40.54
C GLU A 343 -28.09 -4.56 39.07
N LYS A 344 -27.76 -3.54 38.27
CA LYS A 344 -27.34 -3.74 36.88
C LYS A 344 -25.88 -4.17 36.85
N LEU A 345 -25.64 -5.41 36.45
CA LEU A 345 -24.30 -5.95 36.23
C LEU A 345 -23.95 -5.88 34.74
N ARG A 346 -22.72 -5.45 34.47
CA ARG A 346 -22.15 -5.37 33.12
C ARG A 346 -21.36 -6.63 32.81
N LEU A 347 -21.71 -7.32 31.74
CA LEU A 347 -21.09 -8.56 31.30
C LEU A 347 -20.50 -8.41 29.89
N VAL A 348 -19.42 -9.15 29.64
CA VAL A 348 -18.80 -9.28 28.32
C VAL A 348 -18.77 -10.76 27.99
N ARG A 349 -19.19 -11.11 26.77
CA ARG A 349 -19.05 -12.47 26.23
C ARG A 349 -17.83 -12.52 25.34
N LEU A 350 -16.95 -13.47 25.62
CA LEU A 350 -15.76 -13.72 24.82
C LEU A 350 -15.78 -15.14 24.28
N ARG A 351 -15.03 -15.36 23.20
CA ARG A 351 -14.79 -16.68 22.66
C ARG A 351 -13.31 -16.94 22.47
N ASN A 352 -12.87 -18.10 22.94
CA ASN A 352 -11.58 -18.70 22.63
C ASN A 352 -11.64 -19.42 21.25
N PRO A 353 -10.86 -18.98 20.24
CA PRO A 353 -10.73 -19.65 18.95
C PRO A 353 -10.31 -21.13 18.97
N TRP A 354 -9.78 -21.66 20.09
CA TRP A 354 -9.53 -23.10 20.22
C TRP A 354 -10.82 -23.92 20.22
N GLY A 355 -11.97 -23.29 20.51
CA GLY A 355 -13.25 -23.99 20.67
C GLY A 355 -13.34 -24.81 21.97
N GLN A 356 -12.44 -24.56 22.91
CA GLN A 356 -12.35 -25.17 24.24
C GLN A 356 -11.46 -24.31 25.14
N VAL A 357 -11.37 -24.66 26.43
CA VAL A 357 -10.63 -23.92 27.46
C VAL A 357 -11.24 -22.54 27.72
N GLU A 358 -12.16 -22.54 28.68
CA GLU A 358 -12.99 -21.38 29.05
C GLU A 358 -12.63 -20.80 30.42
N TRP A 359 -13.14 -19.59 30.67
CA TRP A 359 -13.12 -18.94 31.98
C TRP A 359 -13.82 -19.81 33.04
N ASN A 360 -13.20 -19.97 34.21
CA ASN A 360 -13.74 -20.77 35.31
C ASN A 360 -14.14 -19.94 36.55
N GLY A 361 -14.20 -18.62 36.42
CA GLY A 361 -14.63 -17.72 37.50
C GLY A 361 -16.13 -17.39 37.43
N PRO A 362 -16.55 -16.29 38.10
CA PRO A 362 -17.94 -15.83 38.10
C PRO A 362 -18.50 -15.67 36.68
N TRP A 363 -19.74 -16.08 36.48
CA TRP A 363 -20.47 -16.05 35.19
C TRP A 363 -19.94 -16.97 34.08
N SER A 364 -18.99 -17.86 34.40
CA SER A 364 -18.68 -19.01 33.55
C SER A 364 -19.91 -19.88 33.27
N ASP A 365 -19.82 -20.77 32.29
CA ASP A 365 -20.92 -21.63 31.85
C ASP A 365 -21.60 -22.41 32.99
N LYS A 366 -20.79 -22.89 33.93
CA LYS A 366 -21.22 -23.71 35.09
C LYS A 366 -21.40 -22.90 36.38
N SER A 367 -21.34 -21.58 36.30
CA SER A 367 -21.37 -20.68 37.46
C SER A 367 -22.75 -20.66 38.13
N GLU A 368 -22.79 -20.65 39.47
CA GLU A 368 -24.05 -20.67 40.23
C GLU A 368 -24.87 -19.37 40.08
N GLU A 369 -24.23 -18.28 39.66
CA GLU A 369 -24.86 -16.98 39.41
C GLU A 369 -26.01 -17.06 38.41
N TRP A 370 -25.90 -17.94 37.42
CA TRP A 370 -26.95 -18.21 36.44
C TRP A 370 -28.23 -18.75 37.07
N ASN A 371 -28.18 -19.38 38.25
CA ASN A 371 -29.37 -19.87 38.95
C ASN A 371 -30.32 -18.75 39.39
N SER A 372 -29.82 -17.52 39.52
CA SER A 372 -30.61 -16.35 39.90
C SER A 372 -31.16 -15.54 38.73
N VAL A 373 -30.78 -15.91 37.50
CA VAL A 373 -31.26 -15.29 36.26
C VAL A 373 -32.45 -16.10 35.73
N ASN A 374 -33.50 -15.42 35.28
CA ASN A 374 -34.66 -16.10 34.71
C ASN A 374 -34.34 -16.72 33.32
N GLU A 375 -35.15 -17.68 32.88
CA GLU A 375 -34.90 -18.38 31.62
C GLU A 375 -34.99 -17.47 30.38
N GLU A 376 -35.86 -16.46 30.40
CA GLU A 376 -35.98 -15.48 29.29
C GLU A 376 -34.68 -14.69 29.08
N GLU A 377 -34.07 -14.21 30.17
CA GLU A 377 -32.79 -13.51 30.12
C GLU A 377 -31.63 -14.45 29.75
N LYS A 378 -31.65 -15.72 30.19
CA LYS A 378 -30.66 -16.71 29.75
C LYS A 378 -30.74 -16.96 28.24
N ILE A 379 -31.95 -17.07 27.69
CA ILE A 379 -32.16 -17.21 26.24
C ILE A 379 -31.66 -15.96 25.50
N ARG A 380 -31.96 -14.75 26.01
CA ARG A 380 -31.48 -13.48 25.44
C ARG A 380 -29.95 -13.40 25.42
N LEU A 381 -29.31 -13.81 26.52
CA LEU A 381 -27.85 -13.87 26.68
C LEU A 381 -27.23 -15.08 25.97
N GLN A 382 -28.05 -15.95 25.37
CA GLN A 382 -27.65 -17.19 24.73
C GLN A 382 -26.76 -18.06 25.64
N HIS A 383 -27.07 -18.11 26.93
CA HIS A 383 -26.37 -18.96 27.88
C HIS A 383 -26.55 -20.43 27.50
N LYS A 384 -25.44 -21.14 27.43
CA LYS A 384 -25.36 -22.58 27.17
C LYS A 384 -24.34 -23.16 28.13
N VAL A 385 -24.41 -24.46 28.38
CA VAL A 385 -23.41 -25.18 29.18
C VAL A 385 -22.75 -26.18 28.26
N VAL A 386 -21.84 -25.70 27.42
CA VAL A 386 -21.19 -26.48 26.36
C VAL A 386 -19.75 -26.01 26.25
N GLU A 387 -18.80 -26.94 26.23
CA GLU A 387 -17.40 -26.59 25.97
C GLU A 387 -17.22 -26.26 24.48
N ASP A 388 -17.40 -24.99 24.12
CA ASP A 388 -17.28 -24.46 22.76
C ASP A 388 -16.33 -23.26 22.66
N GLY A 389 -15.69 -22.91 23.79
CA GLY A 389 -14.76 -21.81 23.96
C GLY A 389 -15.44 -20.46 24.24
N GLU A 390 -16.77 -20.36 24.17
CA GLU A 390 -17.53 -19.14 24.48
C GLU A 390 -17.88 -19.07 25.97
N PHE A 391 -17.71 -17.91 26.60
CA PHE A 391 -18.04 -17.71 28.00
C PHE A 391 -18.40 -16.26 28.30
N TRP A 392 -19.19 -16.06 29.36
CA TRP A 392 -19.45 -14.74 29.93
C TRP A 392 -18.50 -14.45 31.09
N MET A 393 -18.17 -13.17 31.28
CA MET A 393 -17.47 -12.70 32.47
C MET A 393 -17.90 -11.28 32.87
N PRO A 394 -17.76 -10.89 34.15
CA PRO A 394 -17.97 -9.52 34.57
C PRO A 394 -17.04 -8.55 33.85
N PHE A 395 -17.56 -7.39 33.44
CA PHE A 395 -16.75 -6.35 32.79
C PHE A 395 -15.56 -5.89 33.65
N GLN A 396 -15.73 -5.88 34.98
CA GLN A 396 -14.64 -5.56 35.91
C GLN A 396 -13.50 -6.58 35.82
N ASP A 397 -13.81 -7.86 35.63
CA ASP A 397 -12.79 -8.90 35.49
C ASP A 397 -12.17 -8.88 34.10
N PHE A 398 -12.93 -8.54 33.06
CA PHE A 398 -12.38 -8.24 31.74
C PHE A 398 -11.28 -7.15 31.84
N MET A 399 -11.59 -6.00 32.47
CA MET A 399 -10.63 -4.90 32.65
C MET A 399 -9.41 -5.25 33.51
N ARG A 400 -9.52 -6.28 34.38
CA ARG A 400 -8.40 -6.73 35.23
C ARG A 400 -7.46 -7.70 34.52
N HIS A 401 -8.00 -8.55 33.65
CA HIS A 401 -7.24 -9.65 33.05
C HIS A 401 -6.74 -9.34 31.64
N PHE A 402 -7.53 -8.61 30.83
CA PHE A 402 -7.16 -8.28 29.46
C PHE A 402 -6.29 -7.04 29.38
N THR A 403 -5.37 -7.02 28.41
CA THR A 403 -4.40 -5.91 28.26
C THR A 403 -4.73 -5.02 27.07
N LYS A 404 -5.34 -5.58 26.02
CA LYS A 404 -5.63 -4.90 24.76
C LYS A 404 -7.06 -5.13 24.30
N LEU A 405 -7.67 -4.11 23.72
CA LEU A 405 -8.96 -4.18 23.02
C LEU A 405 -8.79 -3.61 21.61
N GLU A 406 -9.23 -4.39 20.63
CA GLU A 406 -9.16 -4.10 19.20
C GLU A 406 -10.60 -4.02 18.65
N ILE A 407 -10.93 -2.91 17.99
CA ILE A 407 -12.26 -2.69 17.40
C ILE A 407 -12.10 -2.36 15.92
N CYS A 408 -12.70 -3.15 15.04
CA CYS A 408 -12.79 -2.85 13.61
C CYS A 408 -14.18 -2.32 13.28
N ASN A 409 -14.27 -1.02 13.04
CA ASN A 409 -15.52 -0.36 12.66
C ASN A 409 -15.74 -0.47 11.17
N LEU A 410 -16.99 -0.71 10.80
CA LEU A 410 -17.41 -0.84 9.41
C LEU A 410 -17.45 0.55 8.76
N THR A 411 -16.97 0.64 7.52
CA THR A 411 -17.10 1.86 6.72
C THR A 411 -18.53 1.97 6.16
N PRO A 412 -18.96 3.16 5.72
CA PRO A 412 -20.29 3.37 5.15
C PRO A 412 -20.63 2.43 3.99
N ASP A 413 -19.63 2.04 3.19
CA ASP A 413 -19.79 1.09 2.07
C ASP A 413 -20.29 -0.30 2.51
N THR A 414 -20.15 -0.62 3.80
CA THR A 414 -20.46 -1.92 4.40
C THR A 414 -21.82 -1.91 5.13
N LEU A 415 -22.40 -0.74 5.41
CA LEU A 415 -23.66 -0.58 6.14
C LEU A 415 -24.78 -0.10 5.21
N GLU A 416 -25.96 -0.74 5.28
CA GLU A 416 -27.16 -0.22 4.60
C GLU A 416 -27.58 1.13 5.20
N VAL A 417 -27.97 2.05 4.32
CA VAL A 417 -28.06 3.51 4.49
C VAL A 417 -29.04 4.02 5.57
N ASP A 418 -29.79 3.16 6.26
CA ASP A 418 -31.03 3.61 6.88
C ASP A 418 -30.96 4.18 8.32
N LYS A 419 -29.80 4.21 9.02
CA LYS A 419 -29.76 4.75 10.40
C LYS A 419 -28.48 5.45 10.89
N PHE A 420 -27.44 5.66 10.08
CA PHE A 420 -26.15 6.14 10.58
C PHE A 420 -25.61 7.36 9.84
N GLN A 421 -24.99 8.29 10.59
CA GLN A 421 -24.17 9.39 10.10
C GLN A 421 -23.19 8.84 9.05
N THR A 422 -23.37 9.26 7.79
CA THR A 422 -22.54 8.81 6.67
C THR A 422 -21.21 9.53 6.72
N TRP A 423 -20.14 8.84 7.10
CA TRP A 423 -18.77 9.37 7.01
C TRP A 423 -18.40 9.59 5.54
N THR A 424 -17.79 10.71 5.20
CA THR A 424 -17.09 10.85 3.91
C THR A 424 -15.69 10.27 4.02
N VAL A 425 -15.30 9.45 3.04
CA VAL A 425 -14.01 8.74 3.05
C VAL A 425 -13.17 9.20 1.88
N SER A 426 -11.94 9.63 2.16
CA SER A 426 -10.89 9.82 1.16
C SER A 426 -9.81 8.78 1.32
N VAL A 427 -9.42 8.11 0.24
CA VAL A 427 -8.37 7.08 0.23
C VAL A 427 -7.26 7.54 -0.70
N ASN A 428 -6.06 7.71 -0.13
CA ASN A 428 -4.87 8.10 -0.86
C ASN A 428 -3.83 6.98 -0.80
N GLU A 429 -3.31 6.55 -1.94
CA GLU A 429 -2.17 5.63 -1.99
C GLU A 429 -0.86 6.44 -1.97
N GLY A 430 0.18 5.88 -1.35
CA GLY A 430 1.48 6.54 -1.26
C GLY A 430 2.63 5.56 -1.12
N ARG A 431 3.86 6.09 -1.21
CA ARG A 431 5.09 5.32 -1.10
C ARG A 431 6.19 6.11 -0.38
N TRP A 432 6.95 5.41 0.45
CA TRP A 432 8.24 5.82 0.96
C TRP A 432 9.33 5.19 0.09
N VAL A 433 10.08 6.02 -0.62
CA VAL A 433 11.19 5.62 -1.49
C VAL A 433 12.48 6.12 -0.88
N ARG A 434 13.45 5.21 -0.71
CA ARG A 434 14.73 5.54 -0.08
C ARG A 434 15.44 6.65 -0.85
N GLY A 435 15.86 7.67 -0.11
CA GLY A 435 16.54 8.83 -0.67
C GLY A 435 15.61 9.88 -1.28
N CYS A 436 14.38 9.54 -1.63
CA CYS A 436 13.43 10.50 -2.18
C CYS A 436 12.38 10.90 -1.13
N SER A 437 11.44 10.01 -0.81
CA SER A 437 10.27 10.30 0.02
C SER A 437 10.26 9.56 1.37
N ALA A 438 11.23 8.70 1.64
CA ALA A 438 11.39 8.02 2.93
C ALA A 438 12.08 8.92 3.97
N GLY A 439 11.42 10.02 4.34
CA GLY A 439 12.02 11.09 5.14
C GLY A 439 12.15 10.81 6.64
N GLY A 440 11.49 9.76 7.16
CA GLY A 440 11.43 9.46 8.59
C GLY A 440 10.56 10.47 9.36
N CYS A 441 10.49 10.35 10.69
CA CYS A 441 9.63 11.18 11.53
C CYS A 441 10.22 12.57 11.82
N ARG A 442 9.49 13.42 12.56
CA ARG A 442 9.87 14.81 12.88
C ARG A 442 11.20 14.95 13.64
N ASN A 443 11.71 13.87 14.23
CA ASN A 443 13.04 13.82 14.86
C ASN A 443 14.19 13.99 13.84
N TYR A 444 13.89 13.81 12.54
CA TYR A 444 14.83 13.94 11.43
C TYR A 444 14.46 15.17 10.58
N PRO A 445 14.68 16.41 11.07
CA PRO A 445 14.23 17.63 10.39
C PRO A 445 14.83 17.84 9.00
N ASP A 446 16.00 17.27 8.73
CA ASP A 446 16.69 17.39 7.44
C ASP A 446 15.96 16.65 6.31
N THR A 447 15.20 15.61 6.65
CA THR A 447 14.56 14.70 5.70
C THR A 447 13.04 14.62 5.89
N PHE A 448 12.49 14.96 7.05
CA PHE A 448 11.05 14.84 7.37
C PHE A 448 10.13 15.51 6.34
N TRP A 449 10.53 16.68 5.84
CA TRP A 449 9.74 17.46 4.87
C TRP A 449 9.56 16.74 3.54
N THR A 450 10.42 15.77 3.20
CA THR A 450 10.40 15.01 1.94
C THR A 450 9.37 13.90 1.91
N ASN A 451 8.80 13.51 3.05
CA ASN A 451 7.68 12.57 3.08
C ASN A 451 6.52 13.07 2.20
N PRO A 452 5.69 12.16 1.67
CA PRO A 452 4.46 12.53 0.98
C PRO A 452 3.59 13.42 1.87
N GLN A 453 2.89 14.38 1.25
CA GLN A 453 2.10 15.38 1.96
C GLN A 453 0.67 15.35 1.42
N TYR A 454 -0.32 15.26 2.29
CA TYR A 454 -1.72 15.20 1.88
C TYR A 454 -2.48 16.39 2.49
N ARG A 455 -2.99 17.27 1.64
CA ARG A 455 -3.85 18.37 2.10
C ARG A 455 -5.19 17.82 2.54
N LEU A 456 -5.69 18.32 3.65
CA LEU A 456 -7.00 18.01 4.21
C LEU A 456 -7.74 19.32 4.42
N LYS A 457 -8.86 19.49 3.73
CA LYS A 457 -9.73 20.66 3.89
C LYS A 457 -10.99 20.27 4.68
N LEU A 458 -11.13 20.85 5.87
CA LEU A 458 -12.30 20.71 6.73
C LEU A 458 -13.22 21.91 6.48
N LEU A 459 -14.44 21.66 6.01
CA LEU A 459 -15.34 22.69 5.47
C LEU A 459 -16.46 23.09 6.44
N GLU A 460 -17.08 22.09 7.08
CA GLU A 460 -18.33 22.23 7.83
C GLU A 460 -18.15 21.63 9.23
N GLU A 461 -18.76 22.26 10.23
CA GLU A 461 -18.84 21.80 11.61
C GLU A 461 -19.76 20.57 11.76
N ASP A 462 -19.52 19.76 12.80
CA ASP A 462 -20.34 18.59 13.11
C ASP A 462 -21.76 18.99 13.57
N ASP A 463 -22.78 18.14 13.35
CA ASP A 463 -24.17 18.43 13.77
C ASP A 463 -24.43 18.04 15.24
N ASP A 464 -23.48 18.28 16.16
CA ASP A 464 -23.64 17.94 17.57
C ASP A 464 -24.14 19.15 18.39
N PRO A 465 -25.41 19.15 18.87
CA PRO A 465 -25.95 20.26 19.66
C PRO A 465 -25.33 20.39 21.06
N GLU A 466 -24.51 19.42 21.51
CA GLU A 466 -23.76 19.49 22.77
C GLU A 466 -22.37 20.13 22.62
N ASP A 467 -21.86 20.29 21.39
CA ASP A 467 -20.55 20.92 21.16
C ASP A 467 -20.68 22.46 21.23
N GLU A 468 -20.04 23.08 22.23
CA GLU A 468 -20.01 24.54 22.40
C GLU A 468 -19.04 25.25 21.44
N GLU A 469 -18.21 24.49 20.71
CA GLU A 469 -17.16 24.97 19.81
C GLU A 469 -17.35 24.48 18.36
N VAL A 470 -17.03 25.33 17.38
CA VAL A 470 -17.05 24.99 15.94
C VAL A 470 -15.92 24.00 15.63
N ILE A 471 -16.25 22.71 15.62
CA ILE A 471 -15.29 21.61 15.49
C ILE A 471 -15.72 20.68 14.35
N CYS A 472 -14.71 20.13 13.66
CA CYS A 472 -14.87 19.04 12.70
C CYS A 472 -14.25 17.76 13.28
N SER A 473 -15.01 16.68 13.34
CA SER A 473 -14.55 15.36 13.76
C SER A 473 -14.11 14.53 12.55
N PHE A 474 -12.88 14.02 12.62
CA PHE A 474 -12.34 13.15 11.59
C PHE A 474 -11.42 12.08 12.19
N LEU A 475 -11.22 11.00 11.45
CA LEU A 475 -10.31 9.91 11.78
C LEU A 475 -9.29 9.77 10.64
N VAL A 476 -8.01 9.66 11.01
CA VAL A 476 -6.92 9.40 10.07
C VAL A 476 -6.40 8.00 10.33
N ALA A 477 -6.32 7.18 9.27
CA ALA A 477 -5.79 5.82 9.32
C ALA A 477 -4.67 5.64 8.29
N LEU A 478 -3.48 5.26 8.75
CA LEU A 478 -2.29 5.03 7.93
C LEU A 478 -1.91 3.54 7.96
N MET A 479 -1.98 2.87 6.80
CA MET A 479 -1.70 1.44 6.65
C MET A 479 -0.50 1.18 5.75
N GLN A 480 0.45 0.33 6.18
CA GLN A 480 1.55 -0.15 5.33
C GLN A 480 1.17 -1.41 4.52
N LYS A 481 1.52 -1.46 3.23
CA LYS A 481 1.13 -2.53 2.29
C LYS A 481 2.17 -3.68 2.25
N ASN A 482 1.70 -4.86 1.86
CA ASN A 482 2.44 -6.08 1.48
C ASN A 482 3.48 -6.69 2.44
N ARG A 483 3.68 -6.12 3.63
CA ARG A 483 4.73 -6.57 4.59
C ARG A 483 4.67 -8.05 4.94
N ARG A 484 3.46 -8.63 5.09
CA ARG A 484 3.28 -10.06 5.40
C ARG A 484 3.73 -10.97 4.25
N LYS A 485 3.34 -10.64 3.02
CA LYS A 485 3.76 -11.35 1.79
C LYS A 485 5.27 -11.30 1.57
N GLU A 486 5.91 -10.23 2.03
CA GLU A 486 7.35 -10.01 1.93
C GLU A 486 8.17 -10.61 3.08
N ARG A 487 7.55 -11.28 4.07
CA ARG A 487 8.28 -11.92 5.18
C ARG A 487 9.30 -12.97 4.70
N LYS A 488 9.02 -13.64 3.59
CA LYS A 488 9.97 -14.56 2.93
C LYS A 488 11.26 -13.87 2.45
N LEU A 489 11.22 -12.55 2.28
CA LEU A 489 12.36 -11.69 1.95
C LEU A 489 12.96 -11.02 3.19
N GLY A 490 12.49 -11.38 4.40
CA GLY A 490 12.93 -10.79 5.67
C GLY A 490 12.22 -9.51 6.08
N ALA A 491 11.12 -9.13 5.41
CA ALA A 491 10.38 -7.92 5.76
C ALA A 491 9.71 -8.02 7.14
N THR A 492 9.84 -6.95 7.93
CA THR A 492 9.08 -6.74 9.17
C THR A 492 8.11 -5.58 9.00
N LEU A 493 7.13 -5.45 9.89
CA LEU A 493 6.38 -4.20 9.99
C LEU A 493 7.34 -3.06 10.37
N TYR A 494 7.12 -1.87 9.79
CA TYR A 494 7.79 -0.65 10.20
C TYR A 494 7.03 0.01 11.33
N THR A 495 7.76 0.76 12.16
CA THR A 495 7.17 1.70 13.09
C THR A 495 6.67 2.90 12.31
N ILE A 496 5.35 3.09 12.21
CA ILE A 496 4.70 4.14 11.39
C ILE A 496 3.91 5.11 12.26
N GLY A 497 3.68 6.30 11.73
CA GLY A 497 2.90 7.36 12.37
C GLY A 497 2.67 8.53 11.41
N PHE A 498 1.98 9.57 11.89
CA PHE A 498 1.72 10.75 11.07
C PHE A 498 1.63 12.01 11.92
N ALA A 499 1.83 13.16 11.28
CA ALA A 499 1.67 14.49 11.90
C ALA A 499 0.77 15.37 11.04
N ILE A 500 0.00 16.24 11.69
CA ILE A 500 -0.97 17.14 11.07
C ILE A 500 -0.58 18.59 11.39
N TYR A 501 -0.38 19.39 10.35
CA TYR A 501 -0.05 20.81 10.44
C TYR A 501 -1.17 21.65 9.84
N GLU A 502 -1.42 22.82 10.42
CA GLU A 502 -2.31 23.81 9.82
C GLU A 502 -1.55 24.60 8.75
N VAL A 503 -2.18 24.81 7.61
CA VAL A 503 -1.60 25.59 6.50
C VAL A 503 -1.89 27.08 6.76
N PRO A 504 -0.87 27.95 6.81
CA PRO A 504 -1.08 29.39 6.99
C PRO A 504 -1.92 30.00 5.85
N ALA A 505 -2.77 30.97 6.16
CA ALA A 505 -3.65 31.63 5.19
C ALA A 505 -3.01 32.04 3.84
N PRO A 506 -1.76 32.54 3.77
CA PRO A 506 -1.09 32.85 2.50
C PRO A 506 -0.89 31.64 1.55
N LEU A 507 -0.96 30.42 2.08
CA LEU A 507 -0.73 29.16 1.36
C LEU A 507 -2.01 28.31 1.16
N MET A 508 -3.18 28.85 1.54
CA MET A 508 -4.47 28.15 1.51
C MET A 508 -5.22 28.24 0.16
N HIS A 509 -4.77 29.06 -0.80
CA HIS A 509 -5.56 29.39 -2.00
C HIS A 509 -4.85 28.99 -3.30
N GLY A 510 -4.79 27.68 -3.55
CA GLY A 510 -4.54 27.12 -4.89
C GLY A 510 -3.11 26.69 -5.19
N THR A 511 -2.16 26.87 -4.27
CA THR A 511 -0.80 26.35 -4.41
C THR A 511 -0.75 24.92 -3.87
N LYS A 512 -0.95 23.91 -4.74
CA LYS A 512 -0.74 22.49 -4.41
C LYS A 512 0.72 22.12 -4.06
N HIS A 513 1.58 23.13 -3.93
CA HIS A 513 3.01 22.97 -3.71
C HIS A 513 3.34 22.15 -2.45
N HIS A 514 4.36 21.33 -2.62
CA HIS A 514 5.00 20.56 -1.57
C HIS A 514 5.72 21.51 -0.59
N LEU A 515 5.38 21.42 0.70
CA LEU A 515 5.91 22.28 1.75
C LEU A 515 7.38 21.93 2.03
N GLN A 516 8.22 22.97 2.10
CA GLN A 516 9.66 22.83 2.25
C GLN A 516 10.11 22.71 3.71
N LYS A 517 11.38 22.36 3.92
CA LYS A 517 12.01 22.17 5.25
C LYS A 517 11.68 23.28 6.26
N ASP A 518 11.83 24.54 5.86
CA ASP A 518 11.65 25.69 6.75
C ASP A 518 10.24 25.75 7.35
N PHE A 519 9.21 25.35 6.60
CA PHE A 519 7.85 25.30 7.11
C PHE A 519 7.76 24.44 8.37
N PHE A 520 8.32 23.22 8.35
CA PHE A 520 8.25 22.29 9.47
C PHE A 520 9.21 22.64 10.62
N LEU A 521 10.24 23.46 10.36
CA LEU A 521 11.12 24.00 11.39
C LEU A 521 10.44 25.10 12.22
N TYR A 522 9.65 25.97 11.57
CA TYR A 522 9.04 27.14 12.20
C TYR A 522 7.57 26.96 12.60
N ASN A 523 6.91 25.87 12.20
CA ASN A 523 5.52 25.58 12.57
C ASN A 523 5.43 24.32 13.43
N ALA A 524 4.61 24.37 14.48
CA ALA A 524 4.30 23.21 15.31
C ALA A 524 3.14 22.40 14.73
N SER A 525 3.16 21.08 14.92
CA SER A 525 2.03 20.22 14.55
C SER A 525 0.81 20.55 15.41
N LYS A 526 -0.36 20.67 14.80
CA LYS A 526 -1.63 20.87 15.52
C LYS A 526 -2.15 19.58 16.12
N ALA A 527 -1.96 18.49 15.40
CA ALA A 527 -2.28 17.14 15.86
C ALA A 527 -1.24 16.16 15.31
N ARG A 528 -1.17 14.97 15.88
CA ARG A 528 -0.29 13.89 15.43
C ARG A 528 -0.77 12.58 16.03
N SER A 529 -0.31 11.46 15.48
CA SER A 529 -0.51 10.17 16.14
C SER A 529 0.15 10.20 17.53
N LYS A 530 -0.54 9.71 18.56
CA LYS A 530 -0.04 9.67 19.95
C LYS A 530 1.31 8.99 20.07
N THR A 531 1.48 7.90 19.33
CA THR A 531 2.71 7.12 19.28
C THR A 531 3.03 6.76 17.83
N TYR A 532 4.30 6.41 17.60
CA TYR A 532 4.71 5.68 16.41
C TYR A 532 4.70 4.21 16.79
N ILE A 533 3.97 3.39 16.04
CA ILE A 533 3.69 2.01 16.41
C ILE A 533 4.07 1.04 15.30
N ASN A 534 4.56 -0.13 15.70
CA ASN A 534 4.94 -1.20 14.79
C ASN A 534 3.74 -2.12 14.50
N MET A 535 2.69 -1.56 13.88
CA MET A 535 1.49 -2.27 13.47
C MET A 535 1.21 -2.05 11.98
N ARG A 536 0.36 -2.90 11.39
CA ARG A 536 -0.01 -2.78 9.97
C ARG A 536 -0.74 -1.46 9.68
N GLU A 537 -1.60 -1.03 10.59
CA GLU A 537 -2.30 0.25 10.54
C GLU A 537 -2.17 0.97 11.88
N ILE A 538 -2.08 2.29 11.82
CA ILE A 538 -2.32 3.19 12.96
C ILE A 538 -3.47 4.11 12.60
N SER A 539 -4.47 4.19 13.49
CA SER A 539 -5.59 5.12 13.32
C SER A 539 -5.84 5.94 14.57
N GLU A 540 -6.27 7.19 14.39
CA GLU A 540 -6.60 8.08 15.49
C GLU A 540 -7.69 9.09 15.10
N ARG A 541 -8.55 9.41 16.08
CA ARG A 541 -9.63 10.40 15.96
C ARG A 541 -9.13 11.77 16.39
N PHE A 542 -9.50 12.79 15.64
CA PHE A 542 -9.16 14.19 15.86
C PHE A 542 -10.40 15.06 15.80
N ARG A 543 -10.33 16.15 16.56
CA ARG A 543 -11.28 17.25 16.58
C ARG A 543 -10.48 18.52 16.32
N LEU A 544 -10.67 19.15 15.17
CA LEU A 544 -9.99 20.38 14.79
C LEU A 544 -11.00 21.38 14.20
N PRO A 545 -10.76 22.69 14.32
CA PRO A 545 -11.65 23.68 13.72
C PRO A 545 -11.63 23.62 12.18
N PRO A 546 -12.67 24.11 11.49
CA PRO A 546 -12.67 24.23 10.03
C PRO A 546 -11.48 25.06 9.53
N SER A 547 -10.60 24.42 8.75
CA SER A 547 -9.37 25.02 8.21
C SER A 547 -8.77 24.10 7.15
N GLU A 548 -7.61 24.49 6.61
CA GLU A 548 -6.80 23.64 5.75
C GLU A 548 -5.58 23.11 6.50
N TYR A 549 -5.41 21.80 6.42
CA TYR A 549 -4.37 21.05 7.09
C TYR A 549 -3.53 20.28 6.08
N VAL A 550 -2.36 19.82 6.52
CA VAL A 550 -1.52 18.88 5.79
C VAL A 550 -1.15 17.71 6.71
N ILE A 551 -1.39 16.49 6.22
CA ILE A 551 -1.05 15.24 6.87
C ILE A 551 0.26 14.74 6.28
N ILE A 552 1.23 14.44 7.16
CA ILE A 552 2.54 13.91 6.81
C ILE A 552 2.64 12.48 7.35
N PRO A 553 2.31 11.45 6.54
CA PRO A 553 2.55 10.06 6.90
C PRO A 553 4.03 9.70 6.75
N SER A 554 4.61 9.08 7.78
CA SER A 554 6.01 8.66 7.73
C SER A 554 6.27 7.38 8.50
N THR A 555 7.36 6.71 8.15
CA THR A 555 8.04 5.79 9.05
C THR A 555 8.74 6.56 10.17
N TYR A 556 9.11 5.85 11.25
CA TYR A 556 9.86 6.45 12.35
C TYR A 556 11.29 6.81 11.89
N GLU A 557 12.00 5.84 11.32
CA GLU A 557 13.35 6.02 10.78
C GLU A 557 13.30 6.43 9.29
N PRO A 558 14.25 7.26 8.83
CA PRO A 558 14.38 7.57 7.40
C PRO A 558 14.86 6.35 6.60
N HIS A 559 14.76 6.45 5.27
CA HIS A 559 15.25 5.45 4.31
C HIS A 559 14.55 4.08 4.35
N GLN A 560 13.44 3.96 5.09
CA GLN A 560 12.60 2.77 5.11
C GLN A 560 11.65 2.77 3.90
N GLU A 561 11.81 1.79 3.01
CA GLU A 561 11.02 1.68 1.78
C GLU A 561 9.73 0.91 2.01
N GLY A 562 8.60 1.46 1.56
CA GLY A 562 7.33 0.77 1.63
C GLY A 562 6.20 1.54 0.97
N GLU A 563 5.15 0.84 0.58
CA GLU A 563 3.91 1.45 0.11
C GLU A 563 2.93 1.58 1.28
N PHE A 564 2.06 2.58 1.23
CA PHE A 564 1.04 2.80 2.25
C PHE A 564 -0.29 3.25 1.64
N ILE A 565 -1.34 3.17 2.45
CA ILE A 565 -2.63 3.79 2.21
C ILE A 565 -2.93 4.75 3.37
N LEU A 566 -3.37 5.96 3.04
CA LEU A 566 -3.84 6.96 3.98
C LEU A 566 -5.34 7.15 3.77
N ARG A 567 -6.13 6.83 4.79
CA ARG A 567 -7.59 6.99 4.77
C ARG A 567 -7.98 8.09 5.75
N VAL A 568 -8.81 9.03 5.29
CA VAL A 568 -9.41 10.04 6.15
C VAL A 568 -10.92 9.87 6.12
N PHE A 569 -11.50 9.71 7.30
CA PHE A 569 -12.94 9.62 7.50
C PHE A 569 -13.38 10.89 8.19
N SER A 570 -14.28 11.67 7.60
CA SER A 570 -14.85 12.86 8.26
C SER A 570 -16.36 12.76 8.34
N GLU A 571 -16.96 13.29 9.40
CA GLU A 571 -18.42 13.28 9.57
C GLU A 571 -19.12 14.10 8.47
N LYS A 572 -18.58 15.29 8.21
CA LYS A 572 -19.00 16.16 7.11
C LYS A 572 -18.09 16.02 5.92
N ARG A 573 -18.53 16.58 4.78
CA ARG A 573 -17.75 16.58 3.54
C ARG A 573 -16.38 17.21 3.77
N SER A 574 -15.33 16.42 3.56
CA SER A 574 -13.95 16.90 3.49
C SER A 574 -13.36 16.65 2.10
N LEU A 575 -12.27 17.36 1.80
CA LEU A 575 -11.45 17.08 0.63
C LEU A 575 -10.06 16.68 1.14
N SER A 576 -9.57 15.53 0.70
CA SER A 576 -8.18 15.14 0.89
C SER A 576 -7.54 14.86 -0.46
N GLU A 577 -6.44 15.54 -0.76
CA GLU A 577 -5.69 15.40 -2.01
C GLU A 577 -4.19 15.41 -1.71
N GLU A 578 -3.40 14.73 -2.53
CA GLU A 578 -1.93 14.81 -2.44
C GLU A 578 -1.44 16.21 -2.82
N ALA A 579 -0.57 16.79 -1.99
CA ALA A 579 0.16 18.02 -2.28
C ALA A 579 1.40 17.68 -3.11
N GLU A 580 1.20 17.66 -4.43
CA GLU A 580 2.27 17.49 -5.41
C GLU A 580 2.57 18.81 -6.15
N ASN A 581 3.83 18.95 -6.55
CA ASN A 581 4.20 20.02 -7.47
C ASN A 581 3.68 19.71 -8.88
N MET A 582 3.16 20.74 -9.56
CA MET A 582 2.92 20.69 -10.99
C MET A 582 4.25 20.51 -11.75
N ILE A 583 4.24 19.69 -12.80
CA ILE A 583 5.41 19.44 -13.64
C ILE A 583 5.61 20.66 -14.54
N GLU A 584 6.69 21.41 -14.31
CA GLU A 584 6.97 22.66 -15.03
C GLU A 584 8.48 22.82 -15.25
N ALA A 585 8.85 23.51 -16.34
CA ALA A 585 10.21 23.94 -16.60
C ALA A 585 10.24 25.42 -16.97
N GLU A 586 11.09 26.22 -16.33
CA GLU A 586 11.28 27.62 -16.66
C GLU A 586 12.05 27.77 -17.99
N HIS A 587 11.37 28.28 -19.02
CA HIS A 587 11.92 28.68 -20.33
C HIS A 587 12.68 27.57 -21.11
N PRO A 588 12.01 26.49 -21.56
CA PRO A 588 12.59 25.61 -22.57
C PRO A 588 12.71 26.38 -23.90
N LEU A 589 13.92 26.52 -24.44
CA LEU A 589 14.08 27.06 -25.80
C LEU A 589 13.44 26.07 -26.79
N PRO A 590 12.54 26.52 -27.68
CA PRO A 590 11.86 25.62 -28.61
C PRO A 590 12.88 24.93 -29.52
N ILE A 591 12.70 23.62 -29.75
CA ILE A 591 13.42 22.90 -30.79
C ILE A 591 12.86 23.38 -32.13
N ILE A 592 13.72 23.94 -32.98
CA ILE A 592 13.37 24.22 -34.37
C ILE A 592 13.73 22.96 -35.16
N PHE A 593 12.76 22.10 -35.44
CA PHE A 593 12.98 20.96 -36.32
C PHE A 593 13.31 21.42 -37.74
N VAL A 594 14.13 20.66 -38.46
CA VAL A 594 14.55 20.96 -39.85
C VAL A 594 13.35 21.22 -40.79
N SER A 595 12.19 20.62 -40.51
CA SER A 595 10.92 20.87 -41.22
C SER A 595 10.43 22.32 -41.12
N ASP A 596 10.67 23.00 -40.00
CA ASP A 596 10.13 24.33 -39.72
C ASP A 596 11.05 25.45 -40.27
N ARG A 597 12.36 25.15 -40.40
CA ARG A 597 13.33 26.00 -41.13
C ARG A 597 13.05 26.07 -42.64
N ALA A 598 12.46 25.02 -43.20
CA ALA A 598 12.07 25.00 -44.62
C ALA A 598 10.83 25.87 -44.91
N ASN A 599 9.95 26.06 -43.93
CA ASN A 599 8.76 26.91 -44.07
C ASN A 599 9.05 28.38 -43.81
N SER A 600 9.90 28.72 -42.84
CA SER A 600 10.29 30.10 -42.55
C SER A 600 11.14 30.74 -43.68
N ASN A 601 11.88 29.94 -44.45
CA ASN A 601 12.56 30.40 -45.68
C ASN A 601 11.63 30.59 -46.89
N LYS A 602 10.37 30.12 -46.84
CA LYS A 602 9.37 30.38 -47.89
C LYS A 602 8.65 31.71 -47.67
N GLU A 603 8.45 32.13 -46.43
CA GLU A 603 7.82 33.43 -46.13
C GLU A 603 8.75 34.63 -46.38
N LEU A 604 10.07 34.45 -46.20
CA LEU A 604 11.06 35.51 -46.49
C LEU A 604 11.35 35.74 -47.98
N ARG A 605 10.84 34.89 -48.89
CA ARG A 605 11.02 35.04 -50.35
C ARG A 605 9.81 35.64 -51.07
N ALA A 606 8.76 36.01 -50.34
CA ALA A 606 7.54 36.55 -50.93
C ALA A 606 7.48 38.10 -50.98
N ASP A 607 8.38 38.81 -50.29
CA ASP A 607 8.31 40.27 -50.11
C ASP A 607 9.49 41.07 -50.73
N GLU A 608 10.16 40.53 -51.76
CA GLU A 608 11.09 41.31 -52.60
C GLU A 608 10.53 41.54 -54.01
N ASP A 609 9.37 42.20 -54.12
CA ASP A 609 9.07 43.01 -55.30
C ASP A 609 8.02 44.08 -54.98
N THR A 610 8.46 45.30 -54.64
CA THR A 610 7.80 46.58 -54.99
C THR A 610 8.54 47.80 -54.39
N GLY A 611 9.13 48.60 -55.28
CA GLY A 611 8.95 50.07 -55.31
C GLY A 611 9.63 50.95 -54.25
N LYS A 612 10.65 51.69 -54.71
CA LYS A 612 11.21 52.95 -54.17
C LYS A 612 10.17 53.96 -53.64
N ASP A 613 10.51 54.69 -52.57
CA ASP A 613 10.77 56.15 -52.61
C ASP A 613 11.25 56.67 -51.24
N GLY A 614 12.14 57.66 -51.24
CA GLY A 614 12.91 58.08 -50.08
C GLY A 614 12.36 59.27 -49.29
N GLU A 615 12.89 59.49 -48.09
CA GLU A 615 13.19 60.82 -47.55
C GLU A 615 14.15 60.75 -46.34
N LYS A 616 15.14 61.63 -46.32
CA LYS A 616 16.11 61.81 -45.23
C LYS A 616 15.48 62.63 -44.11
N LYS A 617 15.58 62.18 -42.84
CA LYS A 617 15.65 63.08 -41.68
C LYS A 617 16.74 62.65 -40.71
N GLN A 618 17.62 63.60 -40.43
CA GLN A 618 18.75 63.54 -39.52
C GLN A 618 18.26 64.10 -38.17
N VAL A 619 18.43 63.37 -37.07
CA VAL A 619 18.42 63.94 -35.71
C VAL A 619 19.51 63.27 -34.88
N ASP A 620 20.38 64.12 -34.34
CA ASP A 620 21.46 63.84 -33.40
C ASP A 620 20.97 63.34 -32.05
N GLU A 621 21.54 62.23 -31.54
CA GLU A 621 21.67 62.01 -30.09
C GLU A 621 23.02 61.34 -29.75
N LYS A 622 24.09 62.14 -29.85
CA LYS A 622 25.33 61.89 -29.10
C LYS A 622 25.08 62.16 -27.61
N LYS A 623 24.76 61.11 -26.82
CA LYS A 623 25.11 60.99 -25.37
C LYS A 623 24.61 59.69 -24.70
N VAL A 624 24.89 58.50 -25.27
CA VAL A 624 24.76 57.21 -24.53
C VAL A 624 25.94 56.24 -24.76
N SER A 625 27.00 56.65 -25.48
CA SER A 625 28.00 55.70 -26.00
C SER A 625 29.14 55.28 -25.06
N ALA A 626 29.23 55.78 -23.82
CA ALA A 626 30.37 55.44 -22.95
C ALA A 626 30.14 54.22 -22.02
N ALA A 627 28.89 53.87 -21.70
CA ALA A 627 28.58 52.77 -20.78
C ALA A 627 28.12 51.47 -21.46
N LYS A 628 27.55 51.54 -22.69
CA LYS A 628 27.19 50.35 -23.49
C LYS A 628 28.39 49.70 -24.19
N SER A 629 29.45 50.47 -24.49
CA SER A 629 30.65 49.99 -25.20
C SER A 629 31.54 49.06 -24.36
N LYS A 630 31.68 49.28 -23.04
CA LYS A 630 32.49 48.41 -22.17
C LYS A 630 31.86 47.05 -21.86
N ARG A 631 30.52 46.96 -21.80
CA ARG A 631 29.80 45.69 -21.56
C ARG A 631 29.70 44.85 -22.85
N GLY A 632 29.56 45.50 -24.01
CA GLY A 632 29.59 44.86 -25.32
C GLY A 632 30.97 44.32 -25.74
N ASN A 633 32.06 45.05 -25.46
CA ASN A 633 33.41 44.58 -25.78
C ASN A 633 33.82 43.33 -24.98
N ARG A 634 33.45 43.26 -23.69
CA ARG A 634 33.75 42.09 -22.86
C ARG A 634 32.99 40.84 -23.32
N ALA A 635 31.70 40.98 -23.63
CA ALA A 635 30.90 39.88 -24.17
C ALA A 635 31.40 39.42 -25.55
N TYR A 636 31.85 40.36 -26.40
CA TYR A 636 32.42 40.06 -27.70
C TYR A 636 33.77 39.33 -27.60
N GLU A 637 34.63 39.72 -26.66
CA GLU A 637 35.90 39.03 -26.39
C GLU A 637 35.69 37.63 -25.81
N GLU A 638 34.76 37.46 -24.87
CA GLU A 638 34.39 36.18 -24.28
C GLU A 638 33.83 35.22 -25.35
N GLN A 639 33.00 35.72 -26.28
CA GLN A 639 32.45 34.91 -27.38
C GLN A 639 33.51 34.54 -28.42
N LYS A 640 34.49 35.43 -28.67
CA LYS A 640 35.63 35.12 -29.55
C LYS A 640 36.57 34.08 -28.93
N GLN A 641 36.81 34.16 -27.63
CA GLN A 641 37.56 33.13 -26.90
C GLN A 641 36.83 31.78 -26.92
N PHE A 642 35.50 31.78 -26.74
CA PHE A 642 34.71 30.56 -26.79
C PHE A 642 34.71 29.90 -28.18
N ARG A 643 34.59 30.68 -29.26
CA ARG A 643 34.77 30.19 -30.65
C ARG A 643 36.14 29.55 -30.90
N ASN A 644 37.20 30.14 -30.34
CA ASN A 644 38.54 29.58 -30.47
C ASN A 644 38.68 28.25 -29.71
N ILE A 645 38.07 28.14 -28.51
CA ILE A 645 38.02 26.90 -27.74
C ILE A 645 37.25 25.82 -28.50
N PHE A 646 36.08 26.16 -29.06
CA PHE A 646 35.30 25.25 -29.88
C PHE A 646 36.10 24.71 -31.07
N ARG A 647 36.77 25.60 -31.83
CA ARG A 647 37.61 25.19 -32.96
C ARG A 647 38.78 24.29 -32.54
N GLN A 648 39.34 24.49 -31.35
CA GLN A 648 40.39 23.59 -30.83
C GLN A 648 39.87 22.19 -30.47
N ILE A 649 38.58 22.09 -30.14
CA ILE A 649 37.92 20.83 -29.73
C ILE A 649 37.42 20.08 -30.96
N ALA A 650 36.68 20.77 -31.83
CA ALA A 650 36.05 20.21 -33.03
C ALA A 650 37.04 19.95 -34.17
N GLY A 651 38.24 20.55 -34.13
CA GLY A 651 39.21 20.36 -35.21
C GLY A 651 38.72 20.91 -36.55
N ASP A 652 39.00 20.18 -37.63
CA ASP A 652 38.80 20.65 -39.01
C ASP A 652 37.36 20.49 -39.52
N ASP A 653 36.57 19.57 -38.96
CA ASP A 653 35.17 19.35 -39.38
C ASP A 653 34.19 20.34 -38.72
N MET A 654 34.65 21.11 -37.73
CA MET A 654 33.89 22.14 -37.01
C MET A 654 32.62 21.59 -36.33
N GLU A 655 32.60 20.30 -36.02
CA GLU A 655 31.53 19.59 -35.31
C GLU A 655 32.14 18.75 -34.18
N ILE A 656 31.44 18.62 -33.04
CA ILE A 656 31.95 17.86 -31.90
C ILE A 656 31.33 16.46 -31.89
N ASN A 657 32.17 15.43 -31.93
CA ASN A 657 31.76 14.04 -31.75
C ASN A 657 31.77 13.61 -30.26
N ALA A 658 31.25 12.40 -29.99
CA ALA A 658 31.12 11.89 -28.62
C ALA A 658 32.46 11.76 -27.86
N GLU A 659 33.54 11.41 -28.56
CA GLU A 659 34.86 11.24 -27.96
C GLU A 659 35.48 12.60 -27.59
N GLU A 660 35.32 13.60 -28.45
CA GLU A 660 35.73 14.98 -28.20
C GLU A 660 34.95 15.60 -27.04
N LEU A 661 33.62 15.43 -27.03
CA LEU A 661 32.78 15.90 -25.92
C LEU A 661 33.21 15.26 -24.60
N ARG A 662 33.47 13.95 -24.59
CA ARG A 662 33.95 13.21 -23.43
C ARG A 662 35.27 13.78 -22.91
N ASN A 663 36.22 14.03 -23.81
CA ASN A 663 37.53 14.57 -23.43
C ASN A 663 37.42 15.97 -22.83
N VAL A 664 36.55 16.82 -23.38
CA VAL A 664 36.32 18.18 -22.87
C VAL A 664 35.67 18.15 -21.49
N LEU A 665 34.59 17.39 -21.31
CA LEU A 665 33.89 17.30 -20.03
C LEU A 665 34.78 16.69 -18.95
N ASN A 666 35.56 15.65 -19.27
CA ASN A 666 36.49 15.04 -18.32
C ASN A 666 37.68 15.94 -17.99
N ASN A 667 38.08 16.84 -18.89
CA ASN A 667 39.06 17.88 -18.56
C ASN A 667 38.49 18.91 -17.57
N VAL A 668 37.18 19.18 -17.59
CA VAL A 668 36.52 20.02 -16.57
C VAL A 668 36.52 19.32 -15.22
N VAL A 669 36.11 18.05 -15.17
CA VAL A 669 36.13 17.26 -13.93
C VAL A 669 37.54 17.20 -13.33
N LYS A 670 38.57 16.92 -14.15
CA LYS A 670 39.98 16.89 -13.70
C LYS A 670 40.49 18.24 -13.15
N LYS A 671 40.01 19.37 -13.66
CA LYS A 671 40.38 20.70 -13.16
C LYS A 671 39.73 21.03 -11.82
N HIS A 672 38.59 20.41 -11.51
CA HIS A 672 37.84 20.60 -10.29
C HIS A 672 37.97 19.38 -9.38
N LYS A 673 39.09 19.31 -8.64
CA LYS A 673 39.39 18.21 -7.71
C LYS A 673 38.37 18.04 -6.57
N ASP A 674 37.52 19.05 -6.38
CA ASP A 674 36.37 19.05 -5.48
C ASP A 674 35.19 18.21 -5.98
N LEU A 675 35.14 17.85 -7.28
CA LEU A 675 34.11 16.98 -7.83
C LEU A 675 34.53 15.51 -7.72
N ARG A 676 33.71 14.70 -7.06
CA ARG A 676 33.94 13.26 -6.95
C ARG A 676 33.17 12.55 -8.07
N SER A 677 33.85 12.31 -9.18
CA SER A 677 33.30 11.63 -10.36
C SER A 677 34.39 10.80 -11.04
N GLU A 678 34.02 9.64 -11.58
CA GLU A 678 34.90 8.81 -12.43
C GLU A 678 35.09 9.42 -13.84
N GLY A 679 34.32 10.47 -14.13
CA GLY A 679 34.24 11.14 -15.42
C GLY A 679 33.09 10.63 -16.27
N PHE A 680 32.72 11.42 -17.27
CA PHE A 680 31.70 11.08 -18.25
C PHE A 680 32.15 9.88 -19.09
N GLU A 681 31.30 8.86 -19.12
CA GLU A 681 31.41 7.72 -20.04
C GLU A 681 31.10 8.12 -21.48
N LEU A 682 31.60 7.33 -22.44
CA LEU A 682 31.35 7.59 -23.86
C LEU A 682 29.85 7.54 -24.19
N GLU A 683 29.10 6.62 -23.56
CA GLU A 683 27.67 6.46 -23.80
C GLU A 683 26.86 7.63 -23.24
N SER A 684 27.28 8.20 -22.10
CA SER A 684 26.72 9.44 -21.56
C SER A 684 26.87 10.59 -22.56
N CYS A 685 28.05 10.75 -23.17
CA CYS A 685 28.27 11.78 -24.18
C CYS A 685 27.47 11.53 -25.47
N ARG A 686 27.33 10.27 -25.92
CA ARG A 686 26.44 9.93 -27.05
C ARG A 686 24.99 10.27 -26.75
N SER A 687 24.50 9.94 -25.55
CA SER A 687 23.15 10.29 -25.13
C SER A 687 22.95 11.81 -25.08
N MET A 688 23.95 12.57 -24.62
CA MET A 688 23.86 14.04 -24.64
C MET A 688 23.80 14.60 -26.06
N ILE A 689 24.63 14.08 -26.98
CA ILE A 689 24.61 14.48 -28.39
C ILE A 689 23.24 14.18 -28.99
N ALA A 690 22.73 12.96 -28.84
CA ALA A 690 21.42 12.59 -29.38
C ALA A 690 20.25 13.46 -28.87
N LEU A 691 20.40 14.06 -27.68
CA LEU A 691 19.39 14.94 -27.08
C LEU A 691 19.57 16.42 -27.45
N MET A 692 20.75 16.81 -27.93
CA MET A 692 21.10 18.19 -28.27
C MET A 692 21.19 18.43 -29.78
N ASP A 693 21.42 17.38 -30.55
CA ASP A 693 21.48 17.36 -32.02
C ASP A 693 20.11 17.68 -32.62
N THR A 694 19.94 18.95 -32.98
CA THR A 694 18.69 19.46 -33.57
C THR A 694 18.69 19.36 -35.10
N ASP A 695 19.87 19.24 -35.71
CA ASP A 695 20.02 19.17 -37.16
C ASP A 695 20.13 17.73 -37.70
N GLY A 696 20.20 16.73 -36.82
CA GLY A 696 20.25 15.31 -37.15
C GLY A 696 21.61 14.87 -37.68
N SER A 697 22.66 15.63 -37.43
CA SER A 697 24.03 15.36 -37.91
C SER A 697 24.70 14.17 -37.22
N GLY A 698 24.18 13.75 -36.06
CA GLY A 698 24.83 12.80 -35.16
C GLY A 698 26.04 13.39 -34.42
N LYS A 699 26.24 14.71 -34.50
CA LYS A 699 27.30 15.47 -33.84
C LYS A 699 26.72 16.79 -33.29
N ILE A 700 27.55 17.60 -32.62
CA ILE A 700 27.14 18.89 -32.06
C ILE A 700 27.83 20.04 -32.81
N ASN A 701 27.04 20.93 -33.40
CA ASN A 701 27.54 22.16 -34.03
C ASN A 701 27.88 23.26 -33.00
N PHE A 702 28.37 24.42 -33.45
CA PHE A 702 28.79 25.51 -32.56
C PHE A 702 27.67 26.04 -31.65
N ASP A 703 26.47 26.24 -32.21
CA ASP A 703 25.35 26.85 -31.49
C ASP A 703 24.78 25.86 -30.46
N GLU A 704 24.68 24.59 -30.82
CA GLU A 704 24.31 23.49 -29.92
C GLU A 704 25.33 23.31 -28.79
N PHE A 705 26.63 23.36 -29.11
CA PHE A 705 27.67 23.27 -28.09
C PHE A 705 27.62 24.45 -27.13
N GLN A 706 27.42 25.67 -27.66
CA GLN A 706 27.31 26.86 -26.82
C GLN A 706 26.14 26.75 -25.85
N HIS A 707 24.98 26.30 -26.34
CA HIS A 707 23.81 26.09 -25.50
C HIS A 707 24.05 25.05 -24.39
N LEU A 708 24.56 23.87 -24.77
CA LEU A 708 24.87 22.80 -23.83
C LEU A 708 25.89 23.28 -22.77
N TRP A 709 26.93 24.00 -23.20
CA TRP A 709 27.99 24.45 -22.32
C TRP A 709 27.53 25.49 -21.30
N ASP A 710 26.66 26.42 -21.71
CA ASP A 710 26.09 27.43 -20.81
C ASP A 710 25.18 26.79 -19.75
N LYS A 711 24.41 25.76 -20.14
CA LYS A 711 23.60 24.94 -19.22
C LYS A 711 24.49 24.18 -18.24
N ILE A 712 25.51 23.46 -18.71
CA ILE A 712 26.45 22.72 -17.86
C ILE A 712 27.15 23.65 -16.85
N LYS A 713 27.57 24.85 -17.26
CA LYS A 713 28.15 25.86 -16.35
C LYS A 713 27.16 26.33 -15.29
N SER A 714 25.89 26.52 -15.65
CA SER A 714 24.84 26.90 -14.70
C SER A 714 24.63 25.79 -13.68
N TRP A 715 24.41 24.57 -14.14
CA TRP A 715 24.18 23.40 -13.30
C TRP A 715 25.40 23.04 -12.44
N GLN A 716 26.63 23.29 -12.91
CA GLN A 716 27.83 23.13 -12.08
C GLN A 716 27.83 24.07 -10.87
N LYS A 717 27.34 25.31 -11.01
CA LYS A 717 27.23 26.24 -9.87
C LYS A 717 26.18 25.77 -8.88
N ILE A 718 25.07 25.22 -9.38
CA ILE A 718 23.99 24.65 -8.55
C ILE A 718 24.53 23.45 -7.77
N PHE A 719 25.20 22.51 -8.43
CA PHE A 719 25.81 21.34 -7.79
C PHE A 719 26.72 21.74 -6.64
N LYS A 720 27.65 22.68 -6.86
CA LYS A 720 28.58 23.16 -5.82
C LYS A 720 27.89 23.92 -4.68
N ARG A 721 26.72 24.51 -4.93
CA ARG A 721 25.94 25.20 -3.89
C ARG A 721 25.27 24.21 -2.95
N TYR A 722 24.85 23.06 -3.48
CA TYR A 722 24.15 22.03 -2.72
C TYR A 722 25.05 20.94 -2.15
N ASP A 723 26.28 20.77 -2.66
CA ASP A 723 27.37 19.99 -2.05
C ASP A 723 27.95 20.73 -0.83
N THR A 724 27.10 20.90 0.19
CA THR A 724 27.40 21.70 1.40
C THR A 724 28.42 21.05 2.32
N ASP A 725 28.51 19.72 2.28
CA ASP A 725 29.52 18.95 3.02
C ASP A 725 30.83 18.79 2.25
N HIS A 726 30.90 19.31 1.02
CA HIS A 726 32.05 19.19 0.12
C HIS A 726 32.48 17.74 -0.09
N SER A 727 31.52 16.82 -0.08
CA SER A 727 31.73 15.40 -0.36
C SER A 727 32.05 15.17 -1.84
N GLY A 728 31.76 16.16 -2.70
CA GLY A 728 31.88 16.06 -4.15
C GLY A 728 30.72 15.29 -4.78
N THR A 729 29.68 15.00 -4.00
CA THR A 729 28.44 14.33 -4.38
C THR A 729 27.26 15.09 -3.78
N ILE A 730 26.09 15.04 -4.41
CA ILE A 730 24.87 15.54 -3.78
C ILE A 730 24.02 14.34 -3.35
N ASN A 731 23.45 14.39 -2.16
CA ASN A 731 22.49 13.36 -1.76
C ASN A 731 21.15 13.58 -2.47
N SER A 732 20.35 12.52 -2.50
CA SER A 732 19.03 12.51 -3.13
C SER A 732 18.03 13.54 -2.58
N TYR A 733 18.19 14.03 -1.34
CA TYR A 733 17.36 15.12 -0.80
C TYR A 733 17.82 16.49 -1.30
N GLU A 734 19.13 16.70 -1.43
CA GLU A 734 19.72 17.90 -2.05
C GLU A 734 19.34 18.00 -3.54
N MET A 735 19.23 16.86 -4.22
CA MET A 735 18.79 16.78 -5.62
C MET A 735 17.44 17.46 -5.83
N ARG A 736 16.47 17.28 -4.92
CA ARG A 736 15.14 17.91 -5.03
C ARG A 736 15.25 19.44 -5.07
N ASN A 737 16.11 20.01 -4.23
CA ASN A 737 16.36 21.45 -4.20
C ASN A 737 17.15 21.92 -5.41
N ALA A 738 18.16 21.15 -5.84
CA ALA A 738 18.96 21.45 -7.02
C ALA A 738 18.12 21.48 -8.31
N VAL A 739 17.15 20.58 -8.45
CA VAL A 739 16.20 20.53 -9.57
C VAL A 739 15.31 21.78 -9.58
N ASN A 740 14.78 22.17 -8.42
CA ASN A 740 13.99 23.40 -8.27
C ASN A 740 14.79 24.66 -8.62
N ASP A 741 16.01 24.79 -8.09
CA ASP A 741 16.90 25.93 -8.38
C ASP A 741 17.38 25.98 -9.84
N ALA A 742 17.33 24.85 -10.54
CA ALA A 742 17.62 24.78 -11.97
C ALA A 742 16.44 25.13 -12.87
N GLY A 743 15.29 25.46 -12.28
CA GLY A 743 14.08 25.88 -12.98
C GLY A 743 13.14 24.73 -13.33
N PHE A 744 13.34 23.52 -12.77
CA PHE A 744 12.43 22.40 -12.96
C PHE A 744 11.59 22.18 -11.71
N ARG A 745 10.27 22.08 -11.84
CA ARG A 745 9.38 21.56 -10.80
C ARG A 745 8.88 20.20 -11.24
N LEU A 746 9.07 19.18 -10.41
CA LEU A 746 8.68 17.80 -10.71
C LEU A 746 7.76 17.27 -9.61
N ASN A 747 6.90 16.31 -9.96
CA ASN A 747 6.11 15.58 -8.96
C ASN A 747 6.95 14.49 -8.25
N ASN A 748 6.40 13.86 -7.21
CA ASN A 748 7.14 12.88 -6.41
C ASN A 748 7.61 11.68 -7.25
N GLN A 749 6.77 11.23 -8.18
CA GLN A 749 7.05 10.10 -9.07
C GLN A 749 8.30 10.33 -9.93
N LEU A 750 8.48 11.52 -10.48
CA LEU A 750 9.68 11.84 -11.27
C LEU A 750 10.94 11.92 -10.41
N TYR A 751 10.84 12.43 -9.18
CA TYR A 751 11.97 12.40 -8.24
C TYR A 751 12.37 10.96 -7.86
N ASP A 752 11.40 10.05 -7.70
CA ASP A 752 11.68 8.63 -7.47
C ASP A 752 12.46 8.03 -8.65
N ILE A 753 12.01 8.28 -9.88
CA ILE A 753 12.67 7.79 -11.10
C ILE A 753 14.09 8.34 -11.22
N ILE A 754 14.28 9.63 -10.96
CA ILE A 754 15.60 10.27 -10.99
C ILE A 754 16.53 9.62 -9.95
N THR A 755 16.06 9.46 -8.72
CA THR A 755 16.85 8.87 -7.63
C THR A 755 17.22 7.43 -7.97
N MET A 756 16.26 6.62 -8.42
CA MET A 756 16.49 5.22 -8.78
C MET A 756 17.45 5.05 -9.97
N ARG A 757 17.47 6.00 -10.91
CA ARG A 757 18.26 5.91 -12.14
C ARG A 757 19.68 6.43 -11.96
N TYR A 758 19.86 7.50 -11.18
CA TYR A 758 21.09 8.28 -11.14
C TYR A 758 21.80 8.27 -9.78
N ALA A 759 21.17 7.80 -8.70
CA ALA A 759 21.82 7.70 -7.40
C ALA A 759 22.55 6.36 -7.22
N ASP A 760 23.66 6.41 -6.48
CA ASP A 760 24.45 5.24 -6.11
C ASP A 760 23.79 4.43 -4.97
N LYS A 761 24.46 3.35 -4.55
CA LYS A 761 24.02 2.50 -3.41
C LYS A 761 23.88 3.25 -2.08
N ASN A 762 24.51 4.41 -1.95
CA ASN A 762 24.46 5.28 -0.77
C ASN A 762 23.46 6.43 -0.94
N MET A 763 22.70 6.45 -2.05
CA MET A 763 21.75 7.51 -2.40
C MET A 763 22.41 8.86 -2.70
N ASN A 764 23.65 8.82 -3.17
CA ASN A 764 24.43 9.97 -3.62
C ASN A 764 24.49 10.01 -5.14
N ILE A 765 24.43 11.20 -5.71
CA ILE A 765 24.52 11.48 -7.13
C ILE A 765 25.84 12.21 -7.36
N ASP A 766 26.70 11.62 -8.19
CA ASP A 766 27.94 12.25 -8.63
C ASP A 766 27.70 13.30 -9.72
N PHE A 767 28.75 14.07 -10.01
CA PHE A 767 28.63 15.21 -10.92
C PHE A 767 28.23 14.81 -12.35
N ASP A 768 28.76 13.70 -12.87
CA ASP A 768 28.43 13.24 -14.21
C ASP A 768 27.01 12.70 -14.31
N SER A 769 26.53 11.92 -13.33
CA SER A 769 25.13 11.47 -13.28
C SER A 769 24.17 12.66 -13.14
N PHE A 770 24.53 13.67 -12.34
CA PHE A 770 23.77 14.91 -12.20
C PHE A 770 23.60 15.64 -13.54
N ILE A 771 24.69 15.85 -14.28
CA ILE A 771 24.64 16.52 -15.59
C ILE A 771 23.87 15.65 -16.61
N CYS A 772 24.08 14.33 -16.63
CA CYS A 772 23.33 13.42 -17.51
C CYS A 772 21.82 13.49 -17.25
N CYS A 773 21.42 13.54 -15.98
CA CYS A 773 20.02 13.69 -15.60
C CYS A 773 19.44 15.00 -16.12
N PHE A 774 20.14 16.12 -15.92
CA PHE A 774 19.62 17.44 -16.28
C PHE A 774 19.59 17.69 -17.80
N VAL A 775 20.58 17.19 -18.54
CA VAL A 775 20.54 17.20 -20.02
C VAL A 775 19.32 16.43 -20.53
N ARG A 776 19.06 15.24 -19.95
CA ARG A 776 17.90 14.43 -20.32
C ARG A 776 16.58 15.10 -19.96
N LEU A 777 16.48 15.68 -18.76
CA LEU A 777 15.28 16.37 -18.31
C LEU A 777 14.96 17.57 -19.22
N ASP A 778 15.95 18.44 -19.47
CA ASP A 778 15.83 19.59 -20.37
C ASP A 778 15.39 19.19 -21.78
N ALA A 779 16.01 18.14 -22.33
CA ALA A 779 15.67 17.63 -23.65
C ALA A 779 14.26 17.05 -23.72
N MET A 780 13.79 16.33 -22.68
CA MET A 780 12.43 15.79 -22.65
C MET A 780 11.38 16.91 -22.60
N PHE A 781 11.58 17.96 -21.80
CA PHE A 781 10.70 19.13 -21.80
C PHE A 781 10.70 19.82 -23.16
N ARG A 782 11.88 20.03 -23.75
CA ARG A 782 12.02 20.65 -25.09
C ARG A 782 11.31 19.83 -26.17
N ALA A 783 11.48 18.51 -26.17
CA ALA A 783 10.83 17.62 -27.11
C ALA A 783 9.31 17.65 -26.94
N PHE A 784 8.82 17.51 -25.70
CA PHE A 784 7.39 17.56 -25.40
C PHE A 784 6.75 18.85 -25.93
N HIS A 785 7.31 20.02 -25.62
CA HIS A 785 6.80 21.30 -26.11
C HIS A 785 6.89 21.47 -27.62
N ALA A 786 7.84 20.81 -28.28
CA ALA A 786 7.94 20.86 -29.73
C ALA A 786 6.87 19.99 -30.43
N PHE A 787 6.41 18.92 -29.77
CA PHE A 787 5.33 18.05 -30.25
C PHE A 787 3.92 18.52 -29.82
N ASP A 788 3.79 19.18 -28.67
CA ASP A 788 2.54 19.75 -28.14
C ASP A 788 2.23 21.11 -28.81
N LYS A 789 1.83 21.07 -30.08
CA LYS A 789 1.61 22.27 -30.90
C LYS A 789 0.32 23.02 -30.55
N ASP A 790 -0.67 22.32 -30.01
CA ASP A 790 -1.97 22.86 -29.59
C ASP A 790 -1.99 23.28 -28.11
N GLY A 791 -0.99 22.89 -27.32
CA GLY A 791 -0.85 23.29 -25.93
C GLY A 791 -1.91 22.66 -25.02
N ASP A 792 -2.46 21.52 -25.44
CA ASP A 792 -3.46 20.79 -24.67
C ASP A 792 -2.83 19.89 -23.59
N GLY A 793 -1.49 19.79 -23.59
CA GLY A 793 -0.72 18.98 -22.66
C GLY A 793 -0.69 17.50 -23.02
N ILE A 794 -1.01 17.11 -24.26
CA ILE A 794 -1.06 15.72 -24.73
C ILE A 794 -0.35 15.58 -26.08
N ILE A 795 0.79 14.87 -26.10
CA ILE A 795 1.45 14.48 -27.36
C ILE A 795 0.95 13.12 -27.86
N LYS A 796 0.78 12.98 -29.17
CA LYS A 796 0.41 11.72 -29.83
C LYS A 796 1.55 11.30 -30.77
N LEU A 797 2.14 10.15 -30.49
CA LEU A 797 3.22 9.57 -31.28
C LEU A 797 2.75 8.24 -31.86
N ASN A 798 3.09 7.96 -33.12
CA ASN A 798 2.89 6.63 -33.70
C ASN A 798 4.10 5.72 -33.42
N VAL A 799 4.01 4.41 -33.70
CA VAL A 799 5.09 3.44 -33.36
C VAL A 799 6.45 3.74 -34.04
N LEU A 800 6.45 4.54 -35.11
CA LEU A 800 7.65 4.94 -35.83
C LEU A 800 8.25 6.27 -35.31
N GLU A 801 7.52 7.00 -34.48
CA GLU A 801 7.92 8.26 -33.83
C GLU A 801 8.33 7.98 -32.38
#